data_AF-A0A1F9YWA3-F1
#
_entry.id   AF-A0A1F9YWA3-F1
#
_cell.length_a   1.000
_cell.length_b   1.000
_cell.length_c   1.000
_cell.angle_alpha   90.00
_cell.angle_beta   90.00
_cell.angle_gamma   90.00
#
_symmetry.space_group_name_H-M   'P 1'
#
loop_
_entity.id
_entity.type
_entity.pdbx_description
1 polymer ?
#
loop_
_entity_poly.entity_id
_entity_poly.type
_entity_poly.pdbx_seq_one_letter_code
_entity_poly.pdbx_strand_id
1 'polypeptide(L)'
;MKNILYLAILVCPLIFFTDVTRNPYIIQGTILYISLLTILVLFLINSLKNKNISLNKTSLDSPILIFSTFTILTFIKALFVKYQIPIFGIIPGYTTAIWSEGLRNNLYILINCILAYYVAVNLINDEKTIKKVFFFSYLVAFIASVYAIMQYFDIEPIWQQVVNPYGIKRCVSTFGNPVFLSSFLVIIIPLAFTSLIFSKSSFEKFLYVISLAAMVLALFCTMARSSWLGLSVSFIIIIFTFKEKILHLKKWLYSIIIIIILIMFIPTRWQNETKSFGSYTINRIASIFSIEKSGPAAYQRFLIWLSAWDVSKQNPVMGCGWGLFEMLFPFYQQRYLIHPNLTQRTHANNAHNVVLENLSQMGIIGLGIFLWLIFCIVKFGIHQIKNLKNDFQKMVAVGIFAGTAGMLVDNIVNVTLYFVIPGFFFWMNLGILAGLGTNGKKVIKKNILSQTTSIALIIASVILIKMYVTIFIAEKNYFTGFRLAKRQNTPIEQAITYLEKAHSLHRLEVNNNYELGNAYARLSAQYRYANALSQAEEYQKKTLWAYNEAIAANPGYDEIYFNMATIHAQKKEFDVAVDNYKKAIFINPFSLDAIMGLGNIYLFSNYFEQAINIYRRATFVNPKNKDIWNNLGYAYMKLNKTEDAINCYRKALEIDPNFDLAKKNLANLSNKK
;
A
#
# COMPACT_ATOMS: atom_id res chain seq x y z
N MET A 1 -21.40 -7.88 21.43
CA MET A 1 -19.94 -7.64 21.35
C MET A 1 -19.18 -8.86 20.84
N LYS A 2 -19.03 -9.97 21.58
CA LYS A 2 -18.27 -11.18 21.12
C LYS A 2 -18.72 -11.72 19.75
N ASN A 3 -20.03 -11.80 19.48
CA ASN A 3 -20.54 -12.26 18.18
C ASN A 3 -20.16 -11.32 17.02
N ILE A 4 -20.12 -10.00 17.25
CA ILE A 4 -19.67 -9.03 16.24
C ILE A 4 -18.20 -9.25 15.93
N LEU A 5 -17.38 -9.50 16.96
CA LEU A 5 -15.96 -9.82 16.78
C LEU A 5 -15.75 -11.11 15.99
N TYR A 6 -16.50 -12.17 16.30
CA TYR A 6 -16.42 -13.43 15.53
C TYR A 6 -16.81 -13.25 14.07
N LEU A 7 -17.87 -12.48 13.81
CA LEU A 7 -18.28 -12.16 12.45
C LEU A 7 -17.22 -11.34 11.73
N ALA A 8 -16.59 -10.37 12.40
CA ALA A 8 -15.51 -9.57 11.82
C ALA A 8 -14.28 -10.42 11.46
N ILE A 9 -13.87 -11.34 12.36
CA ILE A 9 -12.76 -12.28 12.11
C ILE A 9 -13.05 -13.17 10.90
N LEU A 10 -14.30 -13.64 10.75
CA LEU A 10 -14.69 -14.55 9.67
C LEU A 10 -14.91 -13.83 8.33
N VAL A 11 -15.69 -12.77 8.32
CA VAL A 11 -16.19 -12.12 7.10
C VAL A 11 -15.14 -11.20 6.49
N CYS A 12 -14.44 -10.39 7.29
CA CYS A 12 -13.56 -9.35 6.75
C CYS A 12 -12.44 -9.93 5.87
N PRO A 13 -11.75 -11.03 6.24
CA PRO A 13 -10.71 -11.60 5.38
C PRO A 13 -11.24 -12.38 4.16
N LEU A 14 -12.52 -12.78 4.17
CA LEU A 14 -13.15 -13.62 3.14
C LEU A 14 -14.03 -12.81 2.18
N ILE A 15 -13.58 -11.60 1.83
CA ILE A 15 -14.21 -10.78 0.80
C ILE A 15 -13.48 -11.01 -0.51
N PHE A 16 -14.17 -11.66 -1.45
CA PHE A 16 -13.65 -11.94 -2.78
C PHE A 16 -13.63 -10.69 -3.66
N PHE A 17 -12.87 -10.74 -4.75
CA PHE A 17 -12.95 -9.72 -5.78
C PHE A 17 -14.36 -9.64 -6.35
N THR A 18 -14.86 -8.42 -6.46
CA THR A 18 -16.17 -8.11 -7.02
C THR A 18 -16.11 -6.78 -7.76
N ASP A 19 -17.15 -6.50 -8.52
CA ASP A 19 -17.33 -5.24 -9.27
C ASP A 19 -17.77 -4.04 -8.39
N VAL A 20 -17.69 -4.16 -7.07
CA VAL A 20 -18.23 -3.16 -6.12
C VAL A 20 -17.24 -2.04 -5.82
N THR A 21 -15.96 -2.35 -5.67
CA THR A 21 -14.89 -1.39 -5.32
C THR A 21 -13.60 -1.74 -6.06
N ARG A 22 -12.67 -0.78 -6.21
CA ARG A 22 -11.42 -1.03 -6.95
C ARG A 22 -10.55 -2.14 -6.38
N ASN A 23 -10.67 -2.44 -5.08
CA ASN A 23 -9.95 -3.53 -4.43
C ASN A 23 -10.76 -4.09 -3.24
N PRO A 24 -10.79 -5.43 -3.02
CA PRO A 24 -11.48 -6.02 -1.87
C PRO A 24 -11.09 -5.41 -0.53
N TYR A 25 -9.81 -5.06 -0.30
CA TYR A 25 -9.36 -4.59 1.03
C TYR A 25 -10.07 -3.31 1.52
N ILE A 26 -10.69 -2.53 0.63
CA ILE A 26 -11.49 -1.36 1.03
C ILE A 26 -12.76 -1.80 1.76
N ILE A 27 -13.42 -2.82 1.25
CA ILE A 27 -14.60 -3.42 1.89
C ILE A 27 -14.18 -4.10 3.19
N GLN A 28 -13.05 -4.83 3.17
CA GLN A 28 -12.49 -5.48 4.36
C GLN A 28 -12.25 -4.46 5.48
N GLY A 29 -11.62 -3.32 5.15
CA GLY A 29 -11.35 -2.24 6.10
C GLY A 29 -12.62 -1.60 6.62
N THR A 30 -13.57 -1.29 5.74
CA THR A 30 -14.84 -0.65 6.12
C THR A 30 -15.61 -1.51 7.13
N ILE A 31 -15.80 -2.80 6.83
CA ILE A 31 -16.54 -3.71 7.71
C ILE A 31 -15.81 -3.88 9.04
N LEU A 32 -14.48 -4.00 9.01
CA LEU A 32 -13.67 -4.17 10.20
C LEU A 32 -13.71 -2.94 11.12
N TYR A 33 -13.55 -1.74 10.58
CA TYR A 33 -13.57 -0.49 11.37
C TYR A 33 -14.94 -0.26 11.98
N ILE A 34 -16.02 -0.45 11.21
CA ILE A 34 -17.39 -0.36 11.73
C ILE A 34 -17.62 -1.39 12.84
N SER A 35 -17.14 -2.62 12.67
CA SER A 35 -17.27 -3.67 13.68
C SER A 35 -16.56 -3.31 14.98
N LEU A 36 -15.31 -2.84 14.91
CA LEU A 36 -14.53 -2.44 16.08
C LEU A 36 -15.12 -1.22 16.79
N LEU A 37 -15.53 -0.18 16.04
CA LEU A 37 -16.19 1.00 16.59
C LEU A 37 -17.55 0.65 17.22
N THR A 38 -18.31 -0.26 16.61
CA THR A 38 -19.58 -0.74 17.18
C THR A 38 -19.35 -1.50 18.48
N ILE A 39 -18.30 -2.33 18.56
CA ILE A 39 -17.91 -3.00 19.81
C ILE A 39 -17.57 -1.96 20.88
N LEU A 40 -16.82 -0.91 20.54
CA LEU A 40 -16.48 0.18 21.46
C LEU A 40 -17.74 0.90 21.97
N VAL A 41 -18.67 1.25 21.07
CA VAL A 41 -19.94 1.91 21.44
C VAL A 41 -20.74 1.02 22.40
N LEU A 42 -20.91 -0.27 22.09
CA LEU A 42 -21.65 -1.19 22.95
C LEU A 42 -20.96 -1.37 24.31
N PHE A 43 -19.63 -1.41 24.33
CA PHE A 43 -18.85 -1.47 25.57
C PHE A 43 -19.09 -0.24 26.45
N LEU A 44 -19.00 0.97 25.87
CA LEU A 44 -19.22 2.23 26.57
C LEU A 44 -20.66 2.38 27.06
N ILE A 45 -21.67 1.99 26.26
CA ILE A 45 -23.09 2.01 26.68
C ILE A 45 -23.31 1.07 27.86
N ASN A 46 -22.78 -0.16 27.80
CA ASN A 46 -22.91 -1.11 28.91
C ASN A 46 -22.23 -0.58 30.17
N SER A 47 -21.09 0.08 30.01
CA SER A 47 -20.37 0.69 31.12
C SER A 47 -21.13 1.85 31.76
N LEU A 48 -21.74 2.73 30.96
CA LEU A 48 -22.60 3.81 31.45
C LEU A 48 -23.80 3.28 32.23
N LYS A 49 -24.45 2.22 31.73
CA LYS A 49 -25.56 1.54 32.43
C LYS A 49 -25.13 1.00 33.80
N ASN A 50 -23.93 0.43 33.87
CA ASN A 50 -23.40 -0.18 35.08
C ASN A 50 -22.63 0.79 35.99
N LYS A 51 -22.54 2.08 35.60
CA LYS A 51 -21.75 3.14 36.28
C LYS A 51 -20.31 2.72 36.61
N ASN A 52 -19.73 1.83 35.80
CA ASN A 52 -18.42 1.26 36.04
C ASN A 52 -17.73 0.87 34.73
N ILE A 53 -16.50 1.32 34.53
CA ILE A 53 -15.63 0.89 33.43
C ILE A 53 -14.59 -0.06 34.00
N SER A 54 -14.67 -1.33 33.63
CA SER A 54 -13.63 -2.31 33.91
C SER A 54 -12.78 -2.54 32.67
N LEU A 55 -11.54 -2.06 32.69
CA LEU A 55 -10.52 -2.40 31.70
C LEU A 55 -9.42 -3.21 32.36
N ASN A 56 -8.94 -4.23 31.67
CA ASN A 56 -7.78 -5.00 32.09
C ASN A 56 -6.51 -4.21 31.77
N LYS A 57 -5.70 -3.93 32.80
CA LYS A 57 -4.39 -3.29 32.64
C LYS A 57 -3.36 -4.31 32.17
N THR A 58 -2.54 -3.93 31.21
CA THR A 58 -1.46 -4.76 30.67
C THR A 58 -0.10 -4.07 30.83
N SER A 59 0.99 -4.84 30.77
CA SER A 59 2.34 -4.29 30.80
C SER A 59 2.72 -3.53 29.52
N LEU A 60 1.98 -3.77 28.42
CA LEU A 60 2.19 -3.13 27.12
C LEU A 60 1.40 -1.82 26.96
N ASP A 61 0.52 -1.46 27.90
CA ASP A 61 -0.28 -0.23 27.82
C ASP A 61 0.60 1.02 27.63
N SER A 62 1.65 1.17 28.46
CA SER A 62 2.53 2.35 28.39
C SER A 62 3.33 2.41 27.09
N PRO A 63 4.02 1.34 26.64
CA PRO A 63 4.68 1.33 25.32
C PRO A 63 3.73 1.67 24.15
N ILE A 64 2.52 1.10 24.13
CA ILE A 64 1.54 1.34 23.07
C ILE A 64 1.08 2.80 23.09
N LEU A 65 0.80 3.35 24.27
CA LEU A 65 0.35 4.74 24.42
C LEU A 65 1.44 5.75 24.04
N ILE A 66 2.69 5.49 24.39
CA ILE A 66 3.82 6.37 24.02
C ILE A 66 4.02 6.35 22.51
N PHE A 67 4.00 5.17 21.89
CA PHE A 67 4.09 5.04 20.43
C PHE A 67 2.96 5.80 19.73
N SER A 68 1.71 5.58 20.13
CA SER A 68 0.54 6.21 19.50
C SER A 68 0.43 7.71 19.73
N THR A 69 0.83 8.18 20.91
CA THR A 69 0.88 9.61 21.19
C THR A 69 1.92 10.27 20.30
N PHE A 70 3.09 9.63 20.12
CA PHE A 70 4.13 10.18 19.26
C PHE A 70 3.71 10.20 17.77
N THR A 71 3.02 9.17 17.27
CA THR A 71 2.48 9.20 15.89
C THR A 71 1.54 10.39 15.70
N ILE A 72 0.63 10.65 16.64
CA ILE A 72 -0.28 11.80 16.61
C ILE A 72 0.49 13.13 16.68
N LEU A 73 1.48 13.24 17.56
CA LEU A 73 2.30 14.46 17.69
C LEU A 73 3.07 14.79 16.41
N THR A 74 3.65 13.79 15.75
CA THR A 74 4.35 14.01 14.47
C THR A 74 3.40 14.43 13.35
N PHE A 75 2.17 13.88 13.33
CA PHE A 75 1.12 14.31 12.41
C PHE A 75 0.67 15.76 12.68
N ILE A 76 0.40 16.12 13.95
CA ILE A 76 0.02 17.49 14.33
C ILE A 76 1.14 18.47 13.97
N LYS A 77 2.41 18.12 14.24
CA LYS A 77 3.57 18.92 13.86
C LYS A 77 3.55 19.20 12.35
N ALA A 78 3.29 18.18 11.53
CA ALA A 78 3.31 18.34 10.08
C ALA A 78 2.31 19.37 9.56
N LEU A 79 1.17 19.58 10.24
CA LEU A 79 0.20 20.64 9.91
C LEU A 79 0.79 22.06 9.99
N PHE A 80 1.84 22.25 10.79
CA PHE A 80 2.48 23.56 10.99
C PHE A 80 3.83 23.70 10.29
N VAL A 81 4.39 22.60 9.76
CA VAL A 81 5.67 22.62 9.04
C VAL A 81 5.42 22.92 7.56
N LYS A 82 6.12 23.91 7.01
CA LYS A 82 6.10 24.17 5.57
C LYS A 82 7.11 23.28 4.86
N TYR A 83 6.64 22.28 4.13
CA TYR A 83 7.51 21.49 3.25
C TYR A 83 7.82 22.27 2.00
N GLN A 84 9.10 22.57 1.83
CA GLN A 84 9.60 23.22 0.64
C GLN A 84 10.25 22.19 -0.28
N ILE A 85 9.81 22.18 -1.53
CA ILE A 85 10.33 21.32 -2.58
C ILE A 85 10.81 22.22 -3.73
N PRO A 86 11.98 21.94 -4.33
CA PRO A 86 12.43 22.68 -5.50
C PRO A 86 11.34 22.76 -6.57
N ILE A 87 11.22 23.91 -7.26
CA ILE A 87 10.17 24.22 -8.25
C ILE A 87 8.77 24.45 -7.65
N PHE A 88 8.40 23.72 -6.59
CA PHE A 88 7.09 23.88 -5.95
C PHE A 88 7.03 25.01 -4.93
N GLY A 89 8.17 25.40 -4.34
CA GLY A 89 8.14 26.25 -3.15
C GLY A 89 7.36 25.51 -2.06
N ILE A 90 6.29 26.12 -1.54
CA ILE A 90 5.32 25.42 -0.69
C ILE A 90 4.42 24.56 -1.58
N ILE A 91 4.34 23.27 -1.27
CA ILE A 91 3.52 22.31 -2.02
C ILE A 91 2.05 22.82 -2.09
N PRO A 92 1.44 22.93 -3.29
CA PRO A 92 0.03 23.28 -3.43
C PRO A 92 -0.87 22.32 -2.66
N GLY A 93 -1.85 22.85 -1.92
CA GLY A 93 -2.77 22.00 -1.15
C GLY A 93 -2.11 21.21 -0.02
N TYR A 94 -0.90 21.59 0.42
CA TYR A 94 -0.14 20.82 1.42
C TYR A 94 -0.96 20.49 2.68
N THR A 95 -1.59 21.49 3.29
CA THR A 95 -2.37 21.30 4.52
C THR A 95 -3.57 20.38 4.32
N THR A 96 -4.28 20.48 3.19
CA THR A 96 -5.43 19.62 2.89
C THR A 96 -4.98 18.19 2.60
N ALA A 97 -3.85 18.01 1.92
CA ALA A 97 -3.29 16.69 1.65
C ALA A 97 -2.80 15.99 2.94
N ILE A 98 -2.20 16.74 3.88
CA ILE A 98 -1.88 16.22 5.22
C ILE A 98 -3.14 15.75 5.93
N TRP A 99 -4.19 16.58 5.93
CA TRP A 99 -5.47 16.19 6.53
C TRP A 99 -6.05 14.93 5.89
N SER A 100 -6.00 14.80 4.57
CA SER A 100 -6.52 13.61 3.88
C SER A 100 -5.72 12.36 4.25
N GLU A 101 -4.41 12.37 3.99
CA GLU A 101 -3.55 11.19 4.08
C GLU A 101 -3.15 10.87 5.53
N GLY A 102 -2.76 11.91 6.28
CA GLY A 102 -2.34 11.76 7.67
C GLY A 102 -3.49 11.37 8.60
N LEU A 103 -4.69 11.95 8.45
CA LEU A 103 -5.83 11.57 9.29
C LEU A 103 -6.24 10.12 9.04
N ARG A 104 -6.30 9.69 7.77
CA ARG A 104 -6.61 8.31 7.38
C ARG A 104 -5.69 7.31 8.08
N ASN A 105 -4.38 7.58 8.07
CA ASN A 105 -3.37 6.74 8.70
C ASN A 105 -3.37 6.78 10.24
N ASN A 106 -3.71 7.93 10.85
CA ASN A 106 -3.87 8.01 12.30
C ASN A 106 -5.12 7.26 12.79
N LEU A 107 -6.24 7.37 12.07
CA LEU A 107 -7.46 6.61 12.37
C LEU A 107 -7.23 5.11 12.21
N TYR A 108 -6.43 4.70 11.21
CA TYR A 108 -6.01 3.30 11.07
C TYR A 108 -5.30 2.80 12.34
N ILE A 109 -4.30 3.53 12.86
CA ILE A 109 -3.60 3.13 14.11
C ILE A 109 -4.58 3.05 15.29
N LEU A 110 -5.42 4.07 15.45
CA LEU A 110 -6.35 4.12 16.58
C LEU A 110 -7.35 2.96 16.57
N ILE A 111 -7.93 2.66 15.40
CA ILE A 111 -9.00 1.67 15.27
C ILE A 111 -8.43 0.26 15.03
N ASN A 112 -7.61 0.08 13.99
CA ASN A 112 -7.18 -1.23 13.55
C ASN A 112 -6.03 -1.83 14.37
N CYS A 113 -5.30 -0.98 15.10
CA CYS A 113 -4.20 -1.43 15.96
C CYS A 113 -4.60 -1.36 17.45
N ILE A 114 -4.83 -0.15 17.97
CA ILE A 114 -4.98 0.07 19.41
C ILE A 114 -6.32 -0.45 19.91
N LEU A 115 -7.42 -0.09 19.23
CA LEU A 115 -8.74 -0.59 19.61
C LEU A 115 -8.84 -2.12 19.42
N ALA A 116 -8.26 -2.68 18.36
CA ALA A 116 -8.18 -4.13 18.18
C ALA A 116 -7.46 -4.83 19.35
N TYR A 117 -6.32 -4.29 19.81
CA TYR A 117 -5.60 -4.76 20.99
C TYR A 117 -6.49 -4.75 22.24
N TYR A 118 -7.12 -3.62 22.55
CA TYR A 118 -7.96 -3.50 23.75
C TYR A 118 -9.25 -4.32 23.67
N VAL A 119 -9.84 -4.46 22.49
CA VAL A 119 -10.97 -5.38 22.26
C VAL A 119 -10.55 -6.80 22.59
N ALA A 120 -9.37 -7.25 22.16
CA ALA A 120 -8.87 -8.58 22.46
C ALA A 120 -8.61 -8.78 23.96
N VAL A 121 -7.89 -7.86 24.61
CA VAL A 121 -7.58 -7.90 26.04
C VAL A 121 -8.83 -8.02 26.93
N ASN A 122 -9.92 -7.36 26.54
CA ASN A 122 -11.13 -7.28 27.38
C ASN A 122 -12.21 -8.29 26.98
N LEU A 123 -12.31 -8.70 25.71
CA LEU A 123 -13.34 -9.64 25.26
C LEU A 123 -12.84 -11.08 25.10
N ILE A 124 -11.54 -11.30 24.88
CA ILE A 124 -10.95 -12.64 24.66
C ILE A 124 -10.16 -13.05 25.91
N ASN A 125 -10.89 -13.24 27.01
CA ASN A 125 -10.31 -13.45 28.35
C ASN A 125 -10.50 -14.87 28.90
N ASP A 126 -11.23 -15.74 28.20
CA ASP A 126 -11.52 -17.10 28.64
C ASP A 126 -11.18 -18.13 27.56
N GLU A 127 -10.85 -19.35 27.98
CA GLU A 127 -10.44 -20.45 27.10
C GLU A 127 -11.47 -20.77 26.01
N LYS A 128 -12.77 -20.71 26.34
CA LYS A 128 -13.84 -20.99 25.37
C LYS A 128 -13.88 -19.93 24.27
N THR A 129 -13.71 -18.66 24.62
CA THR A 129 -13.63 -17.56 23.66
C THR A 129 -12.36 -17.65 22.82
N ILE A 130 -11.20 -17.94 23.42
CA ILE A 130 -9.93 -18.14 22.69
C ILE A 130 -10.07 -19.25 21.64
N LYS A 131 -10.59 -20.42 22.05
CA LYS A 131 -10.81 -21.55 21.13
C LYS A 131 -11.73 -21.17 19.96
N LYS A 132 -12.79 -20.40 20.20
CA LYS A 132 -13.68 -19.92 19.14
C LYS A 132 -12.99 -18.95 18.18
N VAL A 133 -12.23 -17.99 18.70
CA VAL A 133 -11.44 -17.06 17.88
C VAL A 133 -10.47 -17.84 16.99
N PHE A 134 -9.79 -18.84 17.55
CA PHE A 134 -8.82 -19.65 16.83
C PHE A 134 -9.49 -20.50 15.76
N PHE A 135 -10.62 -21.13 16.08
CA PHE A 135 -11.42 -21.86 15.11
C PHE A 135 -11.76 -21.00 13.88
N PHE A 136 -12.32 -19.79 14.08
CA PHE A 136 -12.62 -18.90 12.96
C PHE A 136 -11.37 -18.44 12.21
N SER A 137 -10.28 -18.15 12.93
CA SER A 137 -9.00 -17.75 12.33
C SER A 137 -8.42 -18.85 11.42
N TYR A 138 -8.47 -20.11 11.87
CA TYR A 138 -8.01 -21.27 11.10
C TYR A 138 -8.92 -21.56 9.90
N LEU A 139 -10.24 -21.44 10.09
CA LEU A 139 -11.21 -21.62 9.01
C LEU A 139 -10.97 -20.61 7.87
N VAL A 140 -10.80 -19.34 8.24
CA VAL A 140 -10.46 -18.26 7.30
C VAL A 140 -9.16 -18.55 6.58
N ALA A 141 -8.11 -18.90 7.33
CA ALA A 141 -6.80 -19.19 6.75
C ALA A 141 -6.86 -20.39 5.80
N PHE A 142 -7.64 -21.43 6.13
CA PHE A 142 -7.85 -22.56 5.26
C PHE A 142 -8.57 -22.18 3.96
N ILE A 143 -9.71 -21.49 4.04
CA ILE A 143 -10.49 -21.08 2.86
C ILE A 143 -9.66 -20.17 1.96
N ALA A 144 -9.02 -19.14 2.52
CA ALA A 144 -8.16 -18.25 1.77
C ALA A 144 -6.97 -18.97 1.13
N SER A 145 -6.42 -19.99 1.80
CA SER A 145 -5.31 -20.79 1.28
C SER A 145 -5.74 -21.68 0.12
N VAL A 146 -6.87 -22.37 0.24
CA VAL A 146 -7.43 -23.20 -0.84
C VAL A 146 -7.71 -22.34 -2.07
N TYR A 147 -8.35 -21.19 -1.89
CA TYR A 147 -8.62 -20.27 -2.99
C TYR A 147 -7.33 -19.70 -3.61
N ALA A 148 -6.30 -19.42 -2.81
CA ALA A 148 -4.99 -19.01 -3.30
C ALA A 148 -4.33 -20.07 -4.18
N ILE A 149 -4.43 -21.34 -3.79
CA ILE A 149 -3.91 -22.48 -4.56
C ILE A 149 -4.70 -22.63 -5.86
N MET A 150 -6.03 -22.51 -5.82
CA MET A 150 -6.88 -22.55 -7.02
C MET A 150 -6.47 -21.46 -8.02
N GLN A 151 -6.35 -20.21 -7.55
CA GLN A 151 -5.89 -19.09 -8.38
C GLN A 151 -4.51 -19.33 -8.99
N TYR A 152 -3.60 -19.94 -8.24
CA TYR A 152 -2.26 -20.27 -8.72
C TYR A 152 -2.28 -21.26 -9.90
N PHE A 153 -3.27 -22.15 -9.93
CA PHE A 153 -3.52 -23.10 -11.01
C PHE A 153 -4.53 -22.61 -12.05
N ASP A 154 -4.78 -21.29 -12.11
CA ASP A 154 -5.71 -20.67 -13.06
C ASP A 154 -7.18 -21.14 -12.90
N ILE A 155 -7.55 -21.62 -11.72
CA ILE A 155 -8.92 -22.00 -11.35
C ILE A 155 -9.55 -20.84 -10.55
N GLU A 156 -10.46 -20.11 -11.18
CA GLU A 156 -11.05 -18.89 -10.62
C GLU A 156 -12.59 -18.95 -10.61
N PRO A 157 -13.18 -19.56 -9.56
CA PRO A 157 -14.62 -19.85 -9.51
C PRO A 157 -15.51 -18.63 -9.20
N ILE A 158 -14.96 -17.56 -8.62
CA ILE A 158 -15.76 -16.43 -8.10
C ILE A 158 -15.57 -15.18 -8.95
N TRP A 159 -14.34 -14.89 -9.39
CA TRP A 159 -14.02 -13.69 -10.13
C TRP A 159 -13.35 -14.02 -11.47
N GLN A 160 -14.13 -14.43 -12.47
CA GLN A 160 -13.64 -15.00 -13.74
C GLN A 160 -12.67 -14.13 -14.57
N GLN A 161 -12.37 -12.90 -14.17
CA GLN A 161 -11.38 -12.07 -14.84
C GLN A 161 -9.97 -12.51 -14.41
N VAL A 162 -9.05 -12.60 -15.38
CA VAL A 162 -7.64 -12.91 -15.10
C VAL A 162 -7.02 -11.79 -14.25
N VAL A 163 -6.83 -12.05 -12.96
CA VAL A 163 -6.14 -11.12 -12.05
C VAL A 163 -4.64 -11.36 -12.16
N ASN A 164 -3.98 -10.66 -13.08
CA ASN A 164 -2.51 -10.71 -13.23
C ASN A 164 -1.80 -9.34 -13.04
N PRO A 165 -2.14 -8.49 -12.05
CA PRO A 165 -1.44 -7.23 -11.84
C PRO A 165 -0.05 -7.42 -11.21
N TYR A 166 0.27 -8.60 -10.66
CA TYR A 166 1.51 -8.85 -9.90
C TYR A 166 2.48 -9.85 -10.56
N GLY A 167 2.25 -10.18 -11.83
CA GLY A 167 3.08 -11.10 -12.62
C GLY A 167 2.51 -12.52 -12.72
N ILE A 168 2.91 -13.23 -13.79
CA ILE A 168 2.38 -14.54 -14.19
C ILE A 168 2.37 -15.50 -12.99
N LYS A 169 1.17 -16.01 -12.63
CA LYS A 169 0.91 -17.01 -11.57
C LYS A 169 1.23 -16.57 -10.14
N ARG A 170 1.05 -15.29 -9.78
CA ARG A 170 1.09 -14.86 -8.36
C ARG A 170 -0.33 -14.74 -7.78
N CYS A 171 -0.66 -15.52 -6.76
CA CYS A 171 -2.01 -15.51 -6.19
C CYS A 171 -2.21 -14.39 -5.16
N VAL A 172 -3.43 -13.87 -5.10
CA VAL A 172 -3.82 -12.79 -4.17
C VAL A 172 -4.93 -13.22 -3.21
N SER A 173 -5.59 -14.34 -3.51
CA SER A 173 -6.74 -14.87 -2.81
C SER A 173 -7.81 -13.78 -2.59
N THR A 174 -8.53 -13.87 -1.48
CA THR A 174 -9.47 -12.84 -1.00
C THR A 174 -8.76 -11.59 -0.50
N PHE A 175 -7.44 -11.59 -0.32
CA PHE A 175 -6.69 -10.48 0.29
C PHE A 175 -6.35 -9.35 -0.69
N GLY A 176 -6.51 -9.58 -1.99
CA GLY A 176 -6.26 -8.59 -3.04
C GLY A 176 -4.81 -8.17 -3.26
N ASN A 177 -3.90 -8.68 -2.42
CA ASN A 177 -2.48 -8.49 -2.53
C ASN A 177 -1.76 -9.75 -2.00
N PRO A 178 -0.77 -10.28 -2.73
CA PRO A 178 -0.05 -11.50 -2.34
C PRO A 178 0.71 -11.34 -1.02
N VAL A 179 1.22 -10.13 -0.75
CA VAL A 179 1.94 -9.83 0.49
C VAL A 179 0.98 -9.88 1.69
N PHE A 180 -0.24 -9.36 1.56
CA PHE A 180 -1.18 -9.33 2.67
C PHE A 180 -1.57 -10.74 3.10
N LEU A 181 -1.84 -11.63 2.13
CA LEU A 181 -2.06 -13.04 2.41
C LEU A 181 -0.84 -13.67 3.09
N SER A 182 0.35 -13.46 2.53
CA SER A 182 1.57 -14.08 3.07
C SER A 182 1.87 -13.65 4.52
N SER A 183 1.74 -12.37 4.86
CA SER A 183 1.96 -11.89 6.23
C SER A 183 0.88 -12.37 7.19
N PHE A 184 -0.39 -12.50 6.74
CA PHE A 184 -1.43 -13.14 7.54
C PHE A 184 -1.11 -14.62 7.84
N LEU A 185 -0.62 -15.37 6.85
CA LEU A 185 -0.23 -16.77 7.03
C LEU A 185 0.96 -16.93 8.00
N VAL A 186 1.92 -16.00 8.00
CA VAL A 186 3.04 -15.97 8.96
C VAL A 186 2.55 -15.86 10.41
N ILE A 187 1.42 -15.19 10.65
CA ILE A 187 0.81 -15.08 11.98
C ILE A 187 0.09 -16.37 12.37
N ILE A 188 -0.66 -16.98 11.43
CA ILE A 188 -1.58 -18.09 11.74
C ILE A 188 -0.89 -19.46 11.73
N ILE A 189 0.06 -19.72 10.83
CA ILE A 189 0.75 -21.02 10.73
C ILE A 189 1.38 -21.44 12.07
N PRO A 190 2.15 -20.58 12.77
CA PRO A 190 2.75 -20.94 14.07
C PRO A 190 1.70 -21.28 15.13
N LEU A 191 0.56 -20.59 15.10
CA LEU A 191 -0.55 -20.81 16.01
C LEU A 191 -1.27 -22.15 15.75
N ALA A 192 -1.53 -22.46 14.48
CA ALA A 192 -2.09 -23.75 14.07
C ALA A 192 -1.11 -24.91 14.37
N PHE A 193 0.20 -24.71 14.18
CA PHE A 193 1.21 -25.71 14.46
C PHE A 193 1.36 -26.02 15.95
N THR A 194 1.37 -24.99 16.80
CA THR A 194 1.34 -25.21 18.26
C THR A 194 0.05 -25.91 18.70
N SER A 195 -1.09 -25.60 18.08
CA SER A 195 -2.35 -26.32 18.33
C SER A 195 -2.28 -27.81 17.94
N LEU A 196 -1.61 -28.13 16.83
CA LEU A 196 -1.35 -29.52 16.41
C LEU A 196 -0.52 -30.30 17.44
N ILE A 197 0.52 -29.67 18.01
CA ILE A 197 1.40 -30.30 19.02
C ILE A 197 0.58 -30.73 20.25
N PHE A 198 -0.39 -29.90 20.66
CA PHE A 198 -1.16 -30.10 21.89
C PHE A 198 -2.49 -30.82 21.68
N SER A 199 -2.90 -31.08 20.44
CA SER A 199 -4.16 -31.77 20.19
C SER A 199 -4.08 -33.24 20.61
N LYS A 200 -5.18 -33.74 21.17
CA LYS A 200 -5.27 -35.12 21.66
C LYS A 200 -5.99 -36.04 20.68
N SER A 201 -6.99 -35.51 19.97
CA SER A 201 -7.80 -36.27 19.01
C SER A 201 -7.04 -36.52 17.71
N SER A 202 -7.05 -37.76 17.23
CA SER A 202 -6.49 -38.13 15.92
C SER A 202 -7.17 -37.37 14.78
N PHE A 203 -8.49 -37.12 14.91
CA PHE A 203 -9.25 -36.36 13.92
C PHE A 203 -8.85 -34.89 13.92
N GLU A 204 -8.69 -34.26 15.09
CA GLU A 204 -8.20 -32.88 15.19
C GLU A 204 -6.78 -32.74 14.61
N LYS A 205 -5.89 -33.71 14.88
CA LYS A 205 -4.55 -33.76 14.29
C LYS A 205 -4.62 -33.77 12.76
N PHE A 206 -5.46 -34.63 12.20
CA PHE A 206 -5.66 -34.72 10.76
C PHE A 206 -6.14 -33.39 10.16
N LEU A 207 -7.13 -32.74 10.78
CA LEU A 207 -7.62 -31.44 10.34
C LEU A 207 -6.54 -30.35 10.39
N TYR A 208 -5.76 -30.28 11.47
CA TYR A 208 -4.66 -29.31 11.57
C TYR A 208 -3.58 -29.55 10.51
N VAL A 209 -3.26 -30.81 10.22
CA VAL A 209 -2.27 -31.17 9.19
C VAL A 209 -2.72 -30.71 7.80
N ILE A 210 -3.95 -31.02 7.41
CA ILE A 210 -4.50 -30.57 6.13
C ILE A 210 -4.53 -29.04 6.06
N SER A 211 -4.96 -28.41 7.15
CA SER A 211 -5.04 -26.95 7.22
C SER A 211 -3.67 -26.30 7.07
N LEU A 212 -2.66 -26.79 7.79
CA LEU A 212 -1.27 -26.35 7.68
C LEU A 212 -0.68 -26.60 6.29
N ALA A 213 -0.96 -27.76 5.69
CA ALA A 213 -0.53 -28.07 4.33
C ALA A 213 -1.04 -27.04 3.33
N ALA A 214 -2.35 -26.75 3.38
CA ALA A 214 -2.95 -25.72 2.54
C ALA A 214 -2.30 -24.35 2.77
N MET A 215 -2.09 -23.95 4.03
CA MET A 215 -1.46 -22.65 4.37
C MET A 215 -0.03 -22.54 3.86
N VAL A 216 0.80 -23.58 4.01
CA VAL A 216 2.19 -23.58 3.54
C VAL A 216 2.26 -23.57 2.01
N LEU A 217 1.39 -24.33 1.34
CA LEU A 217 1.28 -24.31 -0.11
C LEU A 217 0.81 -22.94 -0.62
N ALA A 218 -0.19 -22.34 0.01
CA ALA A 218 -0.63 -20.99 -0.32
C ALA A 218 0.48 -19.95 -0.11
N LEU A 219 1.27 -20.06 0.96
CA LEU A 219 2.44 -19.21 1.17
C LEU A 219 3.45 -19.36 0.03
N PHE A 220 3.68 -20.57 -0.48
CA PHE A 220 4.50 -20.79 -1.67
C PHE A 220 3.92 -20.10 -2.91
N CYS A 221 2.61 -20.25 -3.15
CA CYS A 221 1.89 -19.63 -4.27
C CYS A 221 1.94 -18.08 -4.26
N THR A 222 2.07 -17.45 -3.09
CA THR A 222 2.20 -15.98 -2.99
C THR A 222 3.54 -15.45 -3.53
N MET A 223 4.55 -16.32 -3.62
CA MET A 223 5.95 -15.98 -3.95
C MET A 223 6.60 -14.91 -3.05
N ALA A 224 6.08 -14.68 -1.83
CA ALA A 224 6.64 -13.71 -0.89
C ALA A 224 7.86 -14.29 -0.16
N ARG A 225 9.07 -13.84 -0.55
CA ARG A 225 10.35 -14.39 -0.01
C ARG A 225 10.57 -14.06 1.47
N SER A 226 10.28 -12.83 1.87
CA SER A 226 10.45 -12.34 3.25
C SER A 226 9.59 -13.08 4.27
N SER A 227 8.39 -13.51 3.87
CA SER A 227 7.47 -14.23 4.73
C SER A 227 8.00 -15.62 5.12
N TRP A 228 8.85 -16.24 4.28
CA TRP A 228 9.56 -17.46 4.66
C TRP A 228 10.59 -17.22 5.77
N LEU A 229 11.33 -16.11 5.71
CA LEU A 229 12.27 -15.73 6.77
C LEU A 229 11.51 -15.50 8.10
N GLY A 230 10.40 -14.78 8.04
CA GLY A 230 9.51 -14.59 9.18
C GLY A 230 9.02 -15.93 9.76
N LEU A 231 8.55 -16.83 8.89
CA LEU A 231 8.09 -18.15 9.31
C LEU A 231 9.21 -19.01 9.92
N SER A 232 10.43 -18.94 9.39
CA SER A 232 11.60 -19.64 9.97
C SER A 232 11.87 -19.19 11.41
N VAL A 233 11.82 -17.88 11.68
CA VAL A 233 11.98 -17.35 13.05
C VAL A 233 10.86 -17.85 13.97
N SER A 234 9.62 -17.88 13.50
CA SER A 234 8.50 -18.45 14.25
C SER A 234 8.75 -19.91 14.64
N PHE A 235 9.22 -20.75 13.71
CA PHE A 235 9.50 -22.16 13.98
C PHE A 235 10.70 -22.36 14.91
N ILE A 236 11.74 -21.53 14.83
CA ILE A 236 12.87 -21.58 15.77
C ILE A 236 12.37 -21.40 17.21
N ILE A 237 11.51 -20.40 17.44
CA ILE A 237 10.90 -20.14 18.75
C ILE A 237 10.09 -21.36 19.24
N ILE A 238 9.27 -21.94 18.37
CA ILE A 238 8.43 -23.10 18.71
C ILE A 238 9.27 -24.34 19.02
N ILE A 239 10.23 -24.67 18.16
CA ILE A 239 11.09 -25.85 18.27
C ILE A 239 11.90 -25.78 19.56
N PHE A 240 12.50 -24.62 19.86
CA PHE A 240 13.26 -24.44 21.08
C PHE A 240 12.38 -24.61 22.33
N THR A 241 11.13 -24.14 22.29
CA THR A 241 10.22 -24.18 23.44
C THR A 241 9.57 -25.55 23.66
N PHE A 242 9.27 -26.29 22.59
CA PHE A 242 8.51 -27.55 22.64
C PHE A 242 9.28 -28.77 22.09
N LYS A 243 10.62 -28.73 22.12
CA LYS A 243 11.50 -29.79 21.59
C LYS A 243 11.05 -31.20 21.95
N GLU A 244 10.80 -31.46 23.25
CA GLU A 244 10.39 -32.78 23.74
C GLU A 244 9.03 -33.22 23.17
N LYS A 245 8.01 -32.35 23.23
CA LYS A 245 6.68 -32.67 22.69
C LYS A 245 6.71 -32.91 21.18
N ILE A 246 7.56 -32.21 20.45
CA ILE A 246 7.74 -32.38 18.99
C ILE A 246 8.35 -33.75 18.68
N LEU A 247 9.37 -34.18 19.42
CA LEU A 247 10.00 -35.50 19.23
C LEU A 247 9.02 -36.66 19.39
N HIS A 248 7.98 -36.48 20.21
CA HIS A 248 6.90 -37.45 20.41
C HIS A 248 5.76 -37.38 19.38
N LEU A 249 5.83 -36.50 18.37
CA LEU A 249 4.89 -36.51 17.26
C LEU A 249 4.99 -37.84 16.48
N LYS A 250 3.85 -38.34 15.98
CA LYS A 250 3.81 -39.62 15.26
C LYS A 250 4.61 -39.55 13.95
N LYS A 251 5.33 -40.63 13.61
CA LYS A 251 6.17 -40.75 12.41
C LYS A 251 5.47 -40.35 11.10
N TRP A 252 4.18 -40.67 10.93
CA TRP A 252 3.42 -40.32 9.72
C TRP A 252 3.28 -38.80 9.49
N LEU A 253 3.34 -37.99 10.55
CA LEU A 253 3.30 -36.52 10.43
C LEU A 253 4.56 -35.98 9.73
N TYR A 254 5.72 -36.60 9.99
CA TYR A 254 6.96 -36.27 9.28
C TYR A 254 6.85 -36.64 7.80
N SER A 255 6.23 -37.78 7.48
CA SER A 255 5.98 -38.18 6.10
C SER A 255 5.12 -37.16 5.35
N ILE A 256 4.10 -36.57 5.99
CA ILE A 256 3.27 -35.53 5.36
C ILE A 256 4.05 -34.22 5.18
N ILE A 257 4.85 -33.81 6.16
CA ILE A 257 5.71 -32.63 6.03
C ILE A 257 6.68 -32.82 4.85
N ILE A 258 7.27 -34.02 4.72
CA ILE A 258 8.14 -34.37 3.59
C ILE A 258 7.35 -34.33 2.27
N ILE A 259 6.12 -34.86 2.22
CA ILE A 259 5.27 -34.78 1.02
C ILE A 259 4.97 -33.32 0.64
N ILE A 260 4.65 -32.45 1.61
CA ILE A 260 4.42 -31.02 1.34
C ILE A 260 5.69 -30.37 0.77
N ILE A 261 6.85 -30.66 1.38
CA ILE A 261 8.15 -30.21 0.87
C ILE A 261 8.35 -30.71 -0.57
N LEU A 262 8.10 -31.99 -0.85
CA LEU A 262 8.21 -32.57 -2.19
C LEU A 262 7.22 -31.94 -3.18
N ILE A 263 5.99 -31.60 -2.77
CA ILE A 263 5.02 -30.89 -3.60
C ILE A 263 5.54 -29.50 -3.99
N MET A 264 6.27 -28.81 -3.10
CA MET A 264 6.93 -27.54 -3.43
C MET A 264 8.04 -27.70 -4.50
N PHE A 265 8.54 -28.92 -4.72
CA PHE A 265 9.51 -29.26 -5.78
C PHE A 265 8.85 -29.74 -7.08
N ILE A 266 7.52 -29.94 -7.12
CA ILE A 266 6.82 -30.31 -8.36
C ILE A 266 6.91 -29.13 -9.33
N PRO A 267 7.49 -29.31 -10.54
CA PRO A 267 7.63 -28.22 -11.49
C PRO A 267 6.25 -27.74 -11.92
N THR A 268 6.00 -26.46 -11.70
CA THR A 268 4.83 -25.78 -12.24
C THR A 268 5.10 -25.60 -13.73
N ARG A 269 4.60 -26.54 -14.55
CA ARG A 269 4.59 -26.41 -16.01
C ARG A 269 4.17 -24.99 -16.40
N TRP A 270 4.87 -24.42 -17.39
CA TRP A 270 4.71 -23.08 -17.95
C TRP A 270 5.43 -21.92 -17.26
N GLN A 271 6.75 -21.86 -17.46
CA GLN A 271 7.34 -20.72 -18.16
C GLN A 271 8.13 -21.29 -19.35
N ASN A 272 7.88 -20.78 -20.55
CA ASN A 272 8.71 -21.06 -21.72
C ASN A 272 10.13 -20.58 -21.42
N GLU A 273 11.06 -21.53 -21.25
CA GLU A 273 12.47 -21.52 -21.68
C GLU A 273 13.24 -22.68 -21.00
N THR A 274 13.40 -23.78 -21.74
CA THR A 274 14.64 -24.58 -21.86
C THR A 274 15.55 -24.80 -20.63
N LYS A 275 15.04 -24.96 -19.40
CA LYS A 275 15.87 -25.31 -18.24
C LYS A 275 15.47 -26.62 -17.57
N SER A 276 16.47 -27.46 -17.32
CA SER A 276 16.33 -28.85 -16.87
C SER A 276 15.86 -28.98 -15.42
N PHE A 277 15.29 -30.16 -15.16
CA PHE A 277 14.58 -30.67 -13.98
C PHE A 277 15.20 -30.32 -12.61
N GLY A 278 16.54 -30.23 -12.49
CA GLY A 278 17.23 -29.97 -11.22
C GLY A 278 17.50 -28.50 -10.91
N SER A 279 17.37 -27.60 -11.89
CA SER A 279 17.88 -26.23 -11.76
C SER A 279 16.88 -25.22 -11.20
N TYR A 280 15.57 -25.51 -11.21
CA TYR A 280 14.53 -24.51 -10.92
C TYR A 280 14.47 -24.11 -9.44
N THR A 281 14.42 -25.09 -8.53
CA THR A 281 14.26 -24.82 -7.09
C THR A 281 15.57 -24.43 -6.43
N ILE A 282 16.69 -25.00 -6.86
CA ILE A 282 18.03 -24.57 -6.42
C ILE A 282 18.32 -23.15 -6.91
N ASN A 283 18.00 -22.79 -8.16
CA ASN A 283 18.11 -21.41 -8.60
C ASN A 283 17.11 -20.48 -7.90
N ARG A 284 15.93 -20.97 -7.47
CA ARG A 284 14.94 -20.18 -6.71
C ARG A 284 15.40 -19.93 -5.28
N ILE A 285 15.92 -20.94 -4.58
CA ILE A 285 16.55 -20.80 -3.27
C ILE A 285 17.81 -19.93 -3.39
N ALA A 286 18.67 -20.16 -4.38
CA ALA A 286 19.82 -19.31 -4.66
C ALA A 286 19.40 -17.87 -5.04
N SER A 287 18.24 -17.68 -5.69
CA SER A 287 17.68 -16.35 -6.02
C SER A 287 17.17 -15.58 -4.81
N ILE A 288 16.92 -16.26 -3.68
CA ILE A 288 16.65 -15.60 -2.40
C ILE A 288 17.92 -14.90 -1.90
N PHE A 289 19.10 -15.42 -2.25
CA PHE A 289 20.41 -14.91 -1.81
C PHE A 289 21.19 -14.15 -2.90
N SER A 290 20.80 -14.20 -4.17
CA SER A 290 21.50 -13.49 -5.25
C SER A 290 20.95 -12.07 -5.48
N ILE A 291 21.72 -11.08 -5.04
CA ILE A 291 21.45 -9.64 -5.22
C ILE A 291 21.73 -9.23 -6.69
N GLU A 292 22.68 -9.86 -7.37
CA GLU A 292 23.12 -9.50 -8.73
C GLU A 292 22.10 -9.79 -9.85
N LYS A 293 21.10 -10.65 -9.60
CA LYS A 293 20.01 -10.97 -10.57
C LYS A 293 18.67 -10.39 -10.17
N SER A 294 18.68 -9.32 -9.39
CA SER A 294 17.47 -8.79 -8.80
C SER A 294 16.75 -7.89 -9.82
N GLY A 295 15.71 -8.46 -10.47
CA GLY A 295 14.93 -7.80 -11.53
C GLY A 295 14.13 -6.57 -11.04
N PRO A 296 13.12 -6.11 -11.82
CA PRO A 296 12.39 -4.85 -11.58
C PRO A 296 11.86 -4.64 -10.15
N ALA A 297 11.57 -5.71 -9.41
CA ALA A 297 11.07 -5.64 -8.03
C ALA A 297 12.11 -5.19 -6.99
N ALA A 298 13.38 -5.55 -7.13
CA ALA A 298 14.42 -5.07 -6.21
C ALA A 298 14.79 -3.61 -6.50
N TYR A 299 14.83 -3.27 -7.78
CA TYR A 299 14.93 -1.90 -8.25
C TYR A 299 13.88 -0.99 -7.59
N GLN A 300 12.60 -1.38 -7.62
CA GLN A 300 11.52 -0.64 -6.96
C GLN A 300 11.77 -0.47 -5.46
N ARG A 301 12.23 -1.52 -4.76
CA ARG A 301 12.52 -1.44 -3.32
C ARG A 301 13.66 -0.48 -3.01
N PHE A 302 14.77 -0.53 -3.74
CA PHE A 302 15.88 0.41 -3.52
C PHE A 302 15.44 1.85 -3.74
N LEU A 303 14.64 2.09 -4.78
CA LEU A 303 14.09 3.41 -5.07
C LEU A 303 13.21 3.93 -3.91
N ILE A 304 12.35 3.06 -3.37
CA ILE A 304 11.51 3.37 -2.19
C ILE A 304 12.38 3.65 -0.96
N TRP A 305 13.37 2.81 -0.68
CA TRP A 305 14.23 2.91 0.50
C TRP A 305 15.11 4.15 0.47
N LEU A 306 15.73 4.44 -0.68
CA LEU A 306 16.55 5.64 -0.87
C LEU A 306 15.69 6.90 -0.73
N SER A 307 14.47 6.89 -1.28
CA SER A 307 13.54 8.01 -1.13
C SER A 307 13.13 8.20 0.35
N ALA A 308 12.79 7.12 1.06
CA ALA A 308 12.48 7.17 2.50
C ALA A 308 13.65 7.68 3.35
N TRP A 309 14.86 7.25 3.00
CA TRP A 309 16.07 7.76 3.62
C TRP A 309 16.24 9.27 3.39
N ASP A 310 16.06 9.75 2.16
CA ASP A 310 16.13 11.18 1.86
C ASP A 310 15.01 12.00 2.53
N VAL A 311 13.79 11.47 2.65
CA VAL A 311 12.72 12.07 3.45
C VAL A 311 13.18 12.24 4.91
N SER A 312 13.81 11.20 5.47
CA SER A 312 14.30 11.25 6.86
C SER A 312 15.39 12.31 7.07
N LYS A 313 16.25 12.55 6.07
CA LYS A 313 17.29 13.59 6.16
C LYS A 313 16.74 15.01 6.23
N GLN A 314 15.57 15.26 5.64
CA GLN A 314 14.96 16.59 5.70
C GLN A 314 14.48 16.92 7.12
N ASN A 315 13.99 15.92 7.86
CA ASN A 315 13.50 16.06 9.23
C ASN A 315 14.04 14.92 10.13
N PRO A 316 15.33 14.91 10.49
CA PRO A 316 15.96 13.75 11.12
C PRO A 316 15.44 13.44 12.53
N VAL A 317 15.00 14.47 13.27
CA VAL A 317 14.62 14.32 14.69
C VAL A 317 13.22 13.72 14.85
N MET A 318 12.22 14.28 14.16
CA MET A 318 10.80 13.92 14.31
C MET A 318 10.15 13.39 13.03
N GLY A 319 10.93 13.21 11.96
CA GLY A 319 10.45 12.69 10.69
C GLY A 319 9.47 13.63 9.99
N CYS A 320 8.85 13.12 8.93
CA CYS A 320 8.01 13.93 8.08
C CYS A 320 6.58 14.17 8.61
N GLY A 321 6.16 13.38 9.60
CA GLY A 321 4.79 13.29 10.06
C GLY A 321 4.17 11.95 9.69
N TRP A 322 3.47 11.34 10.66
CA TRP A 322 2.81 10.05 10.46
C TRP A 322 1.75 10.13 9.36
N GLY A 323 1.82 9.19 8.42
CA GLY A 323 0.90 9.04 7.29
C GLY A 323 1.25 9.87 6.05
N LEU A 324 2.42 10.50 6.00
CA LEU A 324 2.78 11.46 4.93
C LEU A 324 3.80 10.94 3.92
N PHE A 325 4.28 9.70 4.09
CA PHE A 325 5.26 9.12 3.18
C PHE A 325 4.75 9.05 1.74
N GLU A 326 3.53 8.51 1.52
CA GLU A 326 2.91 8.39 0.19
C GLU A 326 2.85 9.72 -0.55
N MET A 327 2.47 10.79 0.16
CA MET A 327 2.35 12.14 -0.37
C MET A 327 3.72 12.71 -0.79
N LEU A 328 4.77 12.47 0.01
CA LEU A 328 6.09 13.05 -0.22
C LEU A 328 6.94 12.24 -1.21
N PHE A 329 6.71 10.93 -1.26
CA PHE A 329 7.53 9.98 -2.02
C PHE A 329 7.81 10.40 -3.48
N PRO A 330 6.81 10.84 -4.29
CA PRO A 330 7.05 11.19 -5.69
C PRO A 330 8.09 12.30 -5.88
N PHE A 331 8.17 13.25 -4.95
CA PHE A 331 9.11 14.37 -5.05
C PHE A 331 10.57 14.00 -4.75
N TYR A 332 10.77 12.92 -3.99
CA TYR A 332 12.10 12.41 -3.63
C TYR A 332 12.61 11.40 -4.65
N GLN A 333 11.71 10.58 -5.18
CA GLN A 333 12.04 9.55 -6.16
C GLN A 333 12.76 10.10 -7.39
N GLN A 334 12.37 11.30 -7.85
CA GLN A 334 12.89 11.90 -9.07
C GLN A 334 14.42 12.01 -9.13
N ARG A 335 15.10 12.19 -7.98
CA ARG A 335 16.56 12.28 -7.91
C ARG A 335 17.26 11.02 -8.40
N TYR A 336 16.65 9.89 -8.11
CA TYR A 336 17.18 8.58 -8.45
C TYR A 336 16.75 8.16 -9.86
N LEU A 337 15.62 8.68 -10.35
CA LEU A 337 15.14 8.40 -11.69
C LEU A 337 16.12 8.83 -12.79
N ILE A 338 17.00 9.80 -12.53
CA ILE A 338 17.98 10.29 -13.51
C ILE A 338 19.17 9.32 -13.67
N HIS A 339 19.32 8.32 -12.79
CA HIS A 339 20.42 7.37 -12.86
C HIS A 339 20.19 6.34 -13.99
N PRO A 340 21.21 5.99 -14.82
CA PRO A 340 21.04 5.12 -15.99
C PRO A 340 20.44 3.75 -15.68
N ASN A 341 20.71 3.24 -14.48
CA ASN A 341 20.22 1.94 -14.01
C ASN A 341 18.87 2.04 -13.26
N LEU A 342 18.32 3.24 -13.09
CA LEU A 342 17.12 3.50 -12.28
C LEU A 342 16.04 4.26 -13.06
N THR A 343 15.57 3.71 -14.18
CA THR A 343 14.73 4.47 -15.14
C THR A 343 13.22 4.24 -15.01
N GLN A 344 12.76 3.33 -14.15
CA GLN A 344 11.33 3.02 -14.02
C GLN A 344 10.70 3.75 -12.82
N ARG A 345 9.69 4.58 -13.05
CA ARG A 345 8.91 5.18 -11.95
C ARG A 345 8.18 4.10 -11.16
N THR A 346 8.13 4.22 -9.84
CA THR A 346 7.24 3.42 -8.99
C THR A 346 6.28 4.30 -8.20
N HIS A 347 5.25 3.67 -7.65
CA HIS A 347 4.33 4.29 -6.69
C HIS A 347 4.44 3.53 -5.39
N ALA A 348 4.57 4.23 -4.27
CA ALA A 348 4.73 3.62 -2.97
C ALA A 348 3.91 4.37 -1.92
N ASN A 349 3.04 3.64 -1.23
CA ASN A 349 2.25 4.16 -0.13
C ASN A 349 2.96 4.03 1.24
N ASN A 350 4.01 3.21 1.32
CA ASN A 350 4.87 3.05 2.48
C ASN A 350 6.31 2.71 2.02
N ALA A 351 7.25 2.73 2.95
CA ALA A 351 8.67 2.52 2.70
C ALA A 351 9.05 1.05 2.42
N HIS A 352 8.11 0.10 2.49
CA HIS A 352 8.38 -1.34 2.28
C HIS A 352 9.52 -1.88 3.17
N ASN A 353 9.68 -1.25 4.34
CA ASN A 353 10.67 -1.56 5.37
C ASN A 353 10.22 -0.84 6.64
N VAL A 354 9.85 -1.57 7.67
CA VAL A 354 9.29 -0.99 8.90
C VAL A 354 10.25 -0.03 9.62
N VAL A 355 11.56 -0.23 9.50
CA VAL A 355 12.57 0.66 10.09
C VAL A 355 12.60 1.99 9.35
N LEU A 356 12.70 1.95 8.02
CA LEU A 356 12.69 3.17 7.19
C LEU A 356 11.34 3.88 7.23
N GLU A 357 10.24 3.14 7.38
CA GLU A 357 8.90 3.70 7.56
C GLU A 357 8.83 4.56 8.83
N ASN A 358 9.26 4.01 9.96
CA ASN A 358 9.26 4.73 11.24
C ASN A 358 10.29 5.87 11.24
N LEU A 359 11.47 5.66 10.63
CA LEU A 359 12.50 6.69 10.53
C LEU A 359 12.06 7.87 9.67
N SER A 360 11.51 7.62 8.48
CA SER A 360 11.09 8.67 7.56
C SER A 360 9.92 9.48 8.11
N GLN A 361 8.96 8.85 8.81
CA GLN A 361 7.76 9.51 9.29
C GLN A 361 7.87 10.07 10.70
N MET A 362 8.63 9.43 11.59
CA MET A 362 8.74 9.83 13.01
C MET A 362 10.16 10.20 13.44
N GLY A 363 11.15 10.10 12.54
CA GLY A 363 12.53 10.47 12.81
C GLY A 363 13.24 9.51 13.77
N ILE A 364 14.44 9.87 14.20
CA ILE A 364 15.28 9.06 15.09
C ILE A 364 14.59 8.84 16.44
N ILE A 365 13.88 9.85 16.97
CA ILE A 365 13.14 9.73 18.23
C ILE A 365 12.04 8.67 18.09
N GLY A 366 11.22 8.79 17.04
CA GLY A 366 10.14 7.85 16.79
C GLY A 366 10.61 6.44 16.49
N LEU A 367 11.71 6.29 15.74
CA LEU A 367 12.36 4.99 15.55
C LEU A 367 12.81 4.39 16.89
N GLY A 368 13.41 5.20 17.78
CA GLY A 368 13.78 4.76 19.13
C GLY A 368 12.57 4.28 19.94
N ILE A 369 11.45 5.00 19.89
CA ILE A 369 10.18 4.61 20.53
C ILE A 369 9.66 3.29 19.95
N PHE A 370 9.70 3.12 18.63
CA PHE A 370 9.27 1.90 17.96
C PHE A 370 10.14 0.69 18.34
N LEU A 371 11.46 0.84 18.34
CA LEU A 371 12.38 -0.22 18.77
C LEU A 371 12.19 -0.57 20.24
N TRP A 372 11.92 0.42 21.10
CA TRP A 372 11.59 0.20 22.49
C TRP A 372 10.25 -0.54 22.67
N LEU A 373 9.23 -0.22 21.86
CA LEU A 373 7.97 -0.98 21.82
C LEU A 373 8.21 -2.45 21.46
N ILE A 374 9.00 -2.72 20.41
CA ILE A 374 9.37 -4.09 20.02
C ILE A 374 10.08 -4.80 21.18
N PHE A 375 11.05 -4.15 21.82
CA PHE A 375 11.75 -4.72 22.97
C PHE A 375 10.79 -5.07 24.10
N CYS A 376 9.84 -4.21 24.42
CA CYS A 376 8.80 -4.47 25.42
C CYS A 376 7.91 -5.66 25.05
N ILE A 377 7.51 -5.79 23.78
CA ILE A 377 6.74 -6.93 23.26
C ILE A 377 7.53 -8.23 23.42
N VAL A 378 8.81 -8.24 23.02
CA VAL A 378 9.69 -9.41 23.11
C VAL A 378 9.90 -9.83 24.56
N LYS A 379 10.25 -8.87 25.43
CA LYS A 379 10.43 -9.11 26.87
C LYS A 379 9.15 -9.68 27.50
N PHE A 380 7.99 -9.12 27.14
CA PHE A 380 6.70 -9.57 27.64
C PHE A 380 6.35 -10.99 27.17
N GLY A 381 6.54 -11.30 25.89
CA GLY A 381 6.29 -12.63 25.34
C GLY A 381 7.14 -13.71 26.01
N ILE A 382 8.44 -13.45 26.18
CA ILE A 382 9.36 -14.37 26.89
C ILE A 382 8.91 -14.56 28.34
N HIS A 383 8.52 -13.48 29.03
CA HIS A 383 8.02 -13.54 30.40
C HIS A 383 6.77 -14.43 30.51
N GLN A 384 5.80 -14.28 29.59
CA GLN A 384 4.60 -15.11 29.58
C GLN A 384 4.91 -16.60 29.36
N ILE A 385 5.78 -16.91 28.39
CA ILE A 385 6.16 -18.30 28.08
C ILE A 385 6.81 -19.00 29.28
N LYS A 386 7.61 -18.28 30.08
CA LYS A 386 8.29 -18.82 31.26
C LYS A 386 7.35 -19.06 32.44
N ASN A 387 6.33 -18.21 32.61
CA ASN A 387 5.53 -18.18 33.84
C ASN A 387 4.17 -18.91 33.73
N LEU A 388 3.66 -19.12 32.52
CA LEU A 388 2.40 -19.83 32.32
C LEU A 388 2.57 -21.34 32.57
N LYS A 389 1.88 -21.85 33.60
CA LYS A 389 1.90 -23.28 33.99
C LYS A 389 0.88 -24.14 33.22
N ASN A 390 -0.21 -23.55 32.76
CA ASN A 390 -1.27 -24.28 32.06
C ASN A 390 -0.82 -24.58 30.61
N ASP A 391 -0.89 -25.85 30.21
CA ASP A 391 -0.50 -26.34 28.87
C ASP A 391 -1.21 -25.62 27.72
N PHE A 392 -2.52 -25.37 27.84
CA PHE A 392 -3.28 -24.62 26.85
C PHE A 392 -2.81 -23.16 26.77
N GLN A 393 -2.65 -22.48 27.91
CA GLN A 393 -2.17 -21.09 27.93
C GLN A 393 -0.75 -20.97 27.38
N LYS A 394 0.13 -21.95 27.68
CA LYS A 394 1.49 -22.00 27.16
C LYS A 394 1.51 -22.25 25.65
N MET A 395 0.66 -23.14 25.14
CA MET A 395 0.44 -23.34 23.70
C MET A 395 0.02 -22.03 23.02
N VAL A 396 -1.00 -21.34 23.55
CA VAL A 396 -1.47 -20.06 23.01
C VAL A 396 -0.34 -19.01 23.01
N ALA A 397 0.36 -18.87 24.14
CA ALA A 397 1.40 -17.87 24.31
C ALA A 397 2.55 -18.05 23.32
N VAL A 398 3.04 -19.28 23.16
CA VAL A 398 4.14 -19.59 22.24
C VAL A 398 3.69 -19.41 20.79
N GLY A 399 2.50 -19.88 20.41
CA GLY A 399 2.00 -19.74 19.03
C GLY A 399 1.84 -18.28 18.61
N ILE A 400 1.24 -17.45 19.47
CA ILE A 400 1.09 -16.02 19.22
C ILE A 400 2.45 -15.31 19.21
N PHE A 401 3.31 -15.58 20.19
CA PHE A 401 4.61 -14.94 20.28
C PHE A 401 5.49 -15.28 19.07
N ALA A 402 5.49 -16.53 18.64
CA ALA A 402 6.17 -16.97 17.43
C ALA A 402 5.63 -16.24 16.18
N GLY A 403 4.31 -16.22 15.97
CA GLY A 403 3.70 -15.55 14.81
C GLY A 403 3.95 -14.04 14.79
N THR A 404 3.90 -13.37 15.94
CA THR A 404 4.19 -11.93 16.04
C THR A 404 5.66 -11.62 15.77
N ALA A 405 6.60 -12.42 16.31
CA ALA A 405 8.03 -12.28 16.00
C ALA A 405 8.32 -12.53 14.51
N GLY A 406 7.71 -13.57 13.93
CA GLY A 406 7.85 -13.87 12.51
C GLY A 406 7.33 -12.75 11.62
N MET A 407 6.17 -12.16 11.94
CA MET A 407 5.63 -11.04 11.19
C MET A 407 6.55 -9.80 11.27
N LEU A 408 7.07 -9.48 12.46
CA LEU A 408 8.03 -8.37 12.61
C LEU A 408 9.25 -8.55 11.71
N VAL A 409 9.78 -9.76 11.61
CA VAL A 409 10.91 -10.08 10.71
C VAL A 409 10.51 -9.98 9.24
N ASP A 410 9.32 -10.46 8.85
CA ASP A 410 8.78 -10.28 7.49
C ASP A 410 8.75 -8.78 7.13
N ASN A 411 8.20 -7.92 8.00
CA ASN A 411 8.02 -6.49 7.73
C ASN A 411 9.34 -5.66 7.70
N ILE A 412 10.49 -6.20 8.10
CA ILE A 412 11.78 -5.50 7.94
C ILE A 412 12.15 -5.39 6.45
N VAL A 413 11.84 -6.41 5.66
CA VAL A 413 12.20 -6.51 4.23
C VAL A 413 10.97 -6.64 3.31
N ASN A 414 9.79 -6.38 3.88
CA ASN A 414 8.51 -6.45 3.20
C ASN A 414 7.66 -5.24 3.57
N VAL A 415 6.45 -5.23 3.04
CA VAL A 415 5.49 -4.17 3.31
C VAL A 415 5.18 -4.10 4.82
N THR A 416 4.95 -2.90 5.34
CA THR A 416 4.93 -2.57 6.78
C THR A 416 3.75 -3.16 7.57
N LEU A 417 3.72 -3.00 8.90
CA LEU A 417 2.69 -3.52 9.82
C LEU A 417 1.26 -2.96 9.63
N TYR A 418 1.03 -2.11 8.63
CA TYR A 418 -0.16 -1.25 8.52
C TYR A 418 -1.15 -1.69 7.44
N PHE A 419 -1.39 -3.00 7.31
CA PHE A 419 -2.45 -3.54 6.44
C PHE A 419 -3.67 -3.98 7.22
N VAL A 420 -4.84 -3.78 6.64
CA VAL A 420 -6.14 -3.99 7.29
C VAL A 420 -6.19 -5.33 8.03
N ILE A 421 -6.11 -6.46 7.31
CA ILE A 421 -6.28 -7.77 7.91
C ILE A 421 -5.03 -8.24 8.70
N PRO A 422 -3.80 -8.26 8.13
CA PRO A 422 -2.63 -8.73 8.87
C PRO A 422 -2.35 -7.88 10.13
N GLY A 423 -2.48 -6.55 10.03
CA GLY A 423 -2.32 -5.65 11.16
C GLY A 423 -3.36 -5.90 12.26
N PHE A 424 -4.63 -6.10 11.90
CA PHE A 424 -5.67 -6.45 12.86
C PHE A 424 -5.34 -7.74 13.63
N PHE A 425 -4.95 -8.81 12.92
CA PHE A 425 -4.58 -10.07 13.56
C PHE A 425 -3.34 -9.96 14.43
N PHE A 426 -2.34 -9.17 14.02
CA PHE A 426 -1.15 -8.89 14.82
C PHE A 426 -1.52 -8.27 16.18
N TRP A 427 -2.28 -7.17 16.16
CA TRP A 427 -2.65 -6.44 17.38
C TRP A 427 -3.68 -7.18 18.23
N MET A 428 -4.64 -7.87 17.61
CA MET A 428 -5.58 -8.75 18.31
C MET A 428 -4.83 -9.87 19.03
N ASN A 429 -3.91 -10.56 18.36
CA ASN A 429 -3.14 -11.64 18.98
C ASN A 429 -2.24 -11.13 20.11
N LEU A 430 -1.60 -9.97 19.94
CA LEU A 430 -0.84 -9.33 21.01
C LEU A 430 -1.74 -9.03 22.22
N GLY A 431 -2.99 -8.60 21.99
CA GLY A 431 -3.97 -8.40 23.05
C GLY A 431 -4.42 -9.69 23.74
N ILE A 432 -4.60 -10.78 22.99
CA ILE A 432 -4.87 -12.11 23.58
C ILE A 432 -3.70 -12.54 24.47
N LEU A 433 -2.45 -12.43 23.98
CA LEU A 433 -1.24 -12.74 24.75
C LEU A 433 -1.13 -11.88 26.02
N ALA A 434 -1.48 -10.61 25.92
CA ALA A 434 -1.51 -9.70 27.07
C ALA A 434 -2.59 -10.06 28.11
N GLY A 435 -3.70 -10.65 27.68
CA GLY A 435 -4.76 -11.16 28.55
C GLY A 435 -4.47 -12.51 29.19
N LEU A 436 -3.53 -13.31 28.68
CA LEU A 436 -3.24 -14.65 29.22
C LEU A 436 -2.73 -14.60 30.66
N GLY A 437 -3.17 -15.58 31.46
CA GLY A 437 -2.70 -15.75 32.85
C GLY A 437 -3.21 -14.70 33.83
N THR A 438 -4.04 -13.75 33.38
CA THR A 438 -4.66 -12.73 34.23
C THR A 438 -5.84 -13.31 35.02
N ASN A 439 -5.58 -14.32 35.86
CA ASN A 439 -6.56 -14.81 36.82
C ASN A 439 -6.71 -13.78 37.96
N GLY A 440 -7.54 -12.75 37.74
CA GLY A 440 -8.19 -12.01 38.82
C GLY A 440 -7.60 -10.69 39.31
N LYS A 441 -6.52 -10.11 38.76
CA LYS A 441 -6.03 -8.79 39.25
C LYS A 441 -5.46 -7.87 38.16
N LYS A 442 -6.31 -6.95 37.68
CA LYS A 442 -6.20 -5.48 37.87
C LYS A 442 -7.37 -4.84 37.13
N VAL A 443 -8.56 -4.90 37.73
CA VAL A 443 -9.62 -3.94 37.44
C VAL A 443 -9.04 -2.58 37.84
N ILE A 444 -8.97 -1.64 36.91
CA ILE A 444 -8.87 -0.25 37.31
C ILE A 444 -10.20 0.09 38.01
N LYS A 445 -10.30 -0.18 39.32
CA LYS A 445 -11.35 0.43 40.14
C LYS A 445 -10.92 1.86 40.42
N LYS A 446 -11.30 2.75 39.49
CA LYS A 446 -11.63 4.17 39.72
C LYS A 446 -12.19 4.73 38.42
N ASN A 447 -13.21 5.58 38.53
CA ASN A 447 -13.75 6.45 37.48
C ASN A 447 -12.62 7.17 36.70
N ILE A 448 -11.98 6.54 35.71
CA ILE A 448 -10.96 7.21 34.89
C ILE A 448 -11.64 8.03 33.79
N LEU A 449 -12.67 7.49 33.16
CA LEU A 449 -13.50 8.27 32.24
C LEU A 449 -14.71 8.80 32.99
N SER A 450 -14.88 10.11 32.96
CA SER A 450 -16.14 10.73 33.32
C SER A 450 -17.26 10.24 32.38
N GLN A 451 -18.50 10.26 32.86
CA GLN A 451 -19.68 10.02 32.02
C GLN A 451 -19.66 10.91 30.77
N THR A 452 -19.20 12.15 30.89
CA THR A 452 -19.03 13.07 29.76
C THR A 452 -18.04 12.55 28.73
N THR A 453 -16.90 11.99 29.16
CA THR A 453 -15.89 11.43 28.24
C THR A 453 -16.43 10.19 27.52
N SER A 454 -17.15 9.31 28.21
CA SER A 454 -17.78 8.14 27.58
C SER A 454 -18.83 8.54 26.54
N ILE A 455 -19.67 9.54 26.84
CA ILE A 455 -20.64 10.07 25.88
C ILE A 455 -19.93 10.68 24.67
N ALA A 456 -18.89 11.48 24.89
CA ALA A 456 -18.10 12.07 23.80
C ALA A 456 -17.48 11.00 22.89
N LEU A 457 -16.92 9.92 23.45
CA LEU A 457 -16.38 8.81 22.66
C LEU A 457 -17.45 8.03 21.90
N ILE A 458 -18.65 7.86 22.47
CA ILE A 458 -19.79 7.25 21.76
C ILE A 458 -20.15 8.11 20.54
N ILE A 459 -20.33 9.41 20.73
CA ILE A 459 -20.67 10.35 19.64
C ILE A 459 -19.58 10.34 18.57
N ALA A 460 -18.31 10.44 18.97
CA ALA A 460 -17.18 10.37 18.05
C ALA A 460 -17.16 9.05 17.26
N SER A 461 -17.41 7.91 17.91
CA SER A 461 -17.45 6.60 17.27
C SER A 461 -18.60 6.49 16.26
N VAL A 462 -19.78 7.03 16.57
CA VAL A 462 -20.93 7.07 15.66
C VAL A 462 -20.64 7.95 14.44
N ILE A 463 -19.99 9.11 14.64
CA ILE A 463 -19.54 9.98 13.54
C ILE A 463 -18.55 9.24 12.64
N LEU A 464 -17.57 8.53 13.23
CA LEU A 464 -16.60 7.75 12.48
C LEU A 464 -17.24 6.59 11.71
N ILE A 465 -18.22 5.89 12.30
CA ILE A 465 -19.00 4.85 11.59
C ILE A 465 -19.70 5.47 10.39
N LYS A 466 -20.41 6.58 10.58
CA LYS A 466 -21.09 7.30 9.48
C LYS A 466 -20.09 7.70 8.40
N MET A 467 -18.94 8.24 8.78
CA MET A 467 -17.87 8.63 7.87
C MET A 467 -17.37 7.46 7.02
N TYR A 468 -17.06 6.30 7.63
CA TYR A 468 -16.61 5.12 6.87
C TYR A 468 -17.69 4.55 5.95
N VAL A 469 -18.96 4.56 6.36
CA VAL A 469 -20.08 4.20 5.48
C VAL A 469 -20.15 5.17 4.29
N THR A 470 -20.03 6.48 4.53
CA THR A 470 -20.02 7.49 3.48
C THR A 470 -18.84 7.31 2.51
N ILE A 471 -17.63 7.06 3.02
CA ILE A 471 -16.43 6.80 2.20
C ILE A 471 -16.62 5.54 1.36
N PHE A 472 -17.20 4.48 1.91
CA PHE A 472 -17.48 3.26 1.15
C PHE A 472 -18.50 3.49 0.03
N ILE A 473 -19.56 4.25 0.30
CA ILE A 473 -20.53 4.62 -0.74
C ILE A 473 -19.84 5.50 -1.80
N ALA A 474 -18.97 6.43 -1.40
CA ALA A 474 -18.18 7.24 -2.34
C ALA A 474 -17.30 6.37 -3.24
N GLU A 475 -16.56 5.42 -2.67
CA GLU A 475 -15.72 4.47 -3.42
C GLU A 475 -16.54 3.65 -4.42
N LYS A 476 -17.72 3.16 -4.03
CA LYS A 476 -18.61 2.44 -4.95
C LYS A 476 -19.04 3.31 -6.14
N ASN A 477 -19.37 4.57 -5.88
CA ASN A 477 -19.74 5.51 -6.94
C ASN A 477 -18.51 5.83 -7.82
N TYR A 478 -17.35 6.11 -7.22
CA TYR A 478 -16.10 6.35 -7.94
C TYR A 478 -15.77 5.18 -8.88
N PHE A 479 -15.74 3.95 -8.37
CA PHE A 479 -15.39 2.78 -9.16
C PHE A 479 -16.42 2.51 -10.27
N THR A 480 -17.70 2.78 -10.02
CA THR A 480 -18.75 2.71 -11.05
C THR A 480 -18.51 3.77 -12.14
N GLY A 481 -18.29 5.03 -11.75
CA GLY A 481 -18.01 6.13 -12.67
C GLY A 481 -16.74 5.88 -13.50
N PHE A 482 -15.66 5.44 -12.86
CA PHE A 482 -14.41 5.06 -13.53
C PHE A 482 -14.62 3.99 -14.60
N ARG A 483 -15.36 2.91 -14.29
CA ARG A 483 -15.65 1.85 -15.28
C ARG A 483 -16.49 2.37 -16.44
N LEU A 484 -17.52 3.18 -16.17
CA LEU A 484 -18.34 3.80 -17.22
C LEU A 484 -17.49 4.71 -18.10
N ALA A 485 -16.58 5.50 -17.53
CA ALA A 485 -15.69 6.39 -18.27
C ALA A 485 -14.72 5.66 -19.20
N LYS A 486 -14.41 4.38 -18.93
CA LYS A 486 -13.49 3.55 -19.74
C LYS A 486 -14.20 2.71 -20.80
N ARG A 487 -15.53 2.62 -20.78
CA ARG A 487 -16.31 1.88 -21.77
C ARG A 487 -16.50 2.73 -23.03
N GLN A 488 -16.21 2.15 -24.20
CA GLN A 488 -16.28 2.86 -25.48
C GLN A 488 -17.69 3.33 -25.85
N ASN A 489 -18.73 2.58 -25.47
CA ASN A 489 -20.12 2.83 -25.88
C ASN A 489 -20.98 3.46 -24.76
N THR A 490 -20.37 4.06 -23.74
CA THR A 490 -21.11 4.69 -22.63
C THR A 490 -20.98 6.20 -22.71
N PRO A 491 -22.09 6.96 -22.68
CA PRO A 491 -22.04 8.42 -22.61
C PRO A 491 -21.25 8.86 -21.38
N ILE A 492 -20.31 9.79 -21.57
CA ILE A 492 -19.37 10.22 -20.52
C ILE A 492 -20.11 10.92 -19.37
N GLU A 493 -21.25 11.52 -19.64
CA GLU A 493 -22.15 12.18 -18.69
C GLU A 493 -22.67 11.20 -17.63
N GLN A 494 -22.92 9.94 -18.01
CA GLN A 494 -23.29 8.91 -17.05
C GLN A 494 -22.16 8.67 -16.05
N ALA A 495 -20.91 8.60 -16.54
CA ALA A 495 -19.75 8.45 -15.67
C ALA A 495 -19.58 9.66 -14.73
N ILE A 496 -19.72 10.88 -15.27
CA ILE A 496 -19.65 12.14 -14.52
C ILE A 496 -20.65 12.15 -13.36
N THR A 497 -21.88 11.70 -13.58
CA THR A 497 -22.92 11.65 -12.54
C THR A 497 -22.47 10.84 -11.31
N TYR A 498 -21.83 9.69 -11.53
CA TYR A 498 -21.28 8.87 -10.44
C TYR A 498 -20.04 9.50 -9.80
N LEU A 499 -19.16 10.11 -10.59
CA LEU A 499 -17.94 10.76 -10.11
C LEU A 499 -18.22 12.03 -9.27
N GLU A 500 -19.21 12.84 -9.66
CA GLU A 500 -19.70 13.99 -8.89
C GLU A 500 -20.32 13.54 -7.57
N LYS A 501 -21.13 12.47 -7.61
CA LYS A 501 -21.70 11.87 -6.40
C LYS A 501 -20.61 11.37 -5.47
N ALA A 502 -19.59 10.68 -5.99
CA ALA A 502 -18.44 10.25 -5.20
C ALA A 502 -17.69 11.43 -4.58
N HIS A 503 -17.44 12.50 -5.36
CA HIS A 503 -16.80 13.72 -4.87
C HIS A 503 -17.61 14.38 -3.73
N SER A 504 -18.93 14.51 -3.89
CA SER A 504 -19.79 15.11 -2.86
C SER A 504 -19.76 14.37 -1.52
N LEU A 505 -19.56 13.05 -1.56
CA LEU A 505 -19.50 12.18 -0.37
C LEU A 505 -18.09 12.11 0.23
N HIS A 506 -17.04 12.15 -0.60
CA HIS A 506 -15.65 12.08 -0.16
C HIS A 506 -14.77 13.00 -1.02
N ARG A 507 -14.76 14.29 -0.66
CA ARG A 507 -14.12 15.36 -1.44
C ARG A 507 -12.61 15.20 -1.60
N LEU A 508 -11.92 14.61 -0.62
CA LEU A 508 -10.46 14.51 -0.59
C LEU A 508 -9.92 13.17 -1.16
N GLU A 509 -10.63 12.54 -2.11
CA GLU A 509 -10.09 11.41 -2.88
C GLU A 509 -9.50 11.90 -4.22
N VAL A 510 -8.17 11.96 -4.29
CA VAL A 510 -7.40 12.30 -5.49
C VAL A 510 -7.78 11.49 -6.73
N ASN A 511 -7.99 10.17 -6.62
CA ASN A 511 -8.28 9.31 -7.76
C ASN A 511 -9.65 9.63 -8.38
N ASN A 512 -10.64 9.91 -7.53
CA ASN A 512 -11.97 10.33 -7.99
C ASN A 512 -11.91 11.70 -8.64
N ASN A 513 -11.27 12.67 -8.00
CA ASN A 513 -11.17 14.04 -8.51
C ASN A 513 -10.38 14.08 -9.82
N TYR A 514 -9.34 13.26 -9.95
CA TYR A 514 -8.58 13.14 -11.19
C TYR A 514 -9.41 12.54 -12.33
N GLU A 515 -10.13 11.44 -12.10
CA GLU A 515 -10.97 10.86 -13.16
C GLU A 515 -12.18 11.76 -13.48
N LEU A 516 -12.72 12.49 -12.50
CA LEU A 516 -13.73 13.52 -12.73
C LEU A 516 -13.20 14.62 -13.66
N GLY A 517 -11.97 15.10 -13.41
CA GLY A 517 -11.30 16.05 -14.30
C GLY A 517 -11.10 15.50 -15.71
N ASN A 518 -10.67 14.24 -15.83
CA ASN A 518 -10.54 13.57 -17.13
C ASN A 518 -11.88 13.43 -17.86
N ALA A 519 -12.96 13.11 -17.14
CA ALA A 519 -14.29 12.98 -17.71
C ALA A 519 -14.82 14.32 -18.22
N TYR A 520 -14.67 15.40 -17.44
CA TYR A 520 -14.98 16.75 -17.89
C TYR A 520 -14.11 17.19 -19.08
N ALA A 521 -12.84 16.80 -19.12
CA ALA A 521 -11.95 17.14 -20.23
C ALA A 521 -12.42 16.49 -21.55
N ARG A 522 -12.82 15.21 -21.49
CA ARG A 522 -13.40 14.49 -22.64
C ARG A 522 -14.71 15.14 -23.09
N LEU A 523 -15.57 15.53 -22.15
CA LEU A 523 -16.84 16.19 -22.48
C LEU A 523 -16.63 17.59 -23.07
N SER A 524 -15.70 18.37 -22.53
CA SER A 524 -15.27 19.65 -23.12
C SER A 524 -14.78 19.47 -24.56
N ALA A 525 -13.98 18.44 -24.83
CA ALA A 525 -13.51 18.12 -26.18
C ALA A 525 -14.66 17.72 -27.13
N GLN A 526 -15.65 16.95 -26.65
CA GLN A 526 -16.85 16.59 -27.42
C GLN A 526 -17.66 17.83 -27.82
N TYR A 527 -17.91 18.76 -26.87
CA TYR A 527 -18.61 20.01 -27.19
C TYR A 527 -17.83 20.89 -28.17
N ARG A 528 -16.49 20.92 -28.05
CA ARG A 528 -15.64 21.64 -29.01
C ARG A 528 -15.76 21.04 -30.41
N TYR A 529 -15.75 19.71 -30.53
CA TYR A 529 -15.95 19.02 -31.81
C TYR A 529 -17.34 19.30 -32.42
N ALA A 530 -18.36 19.43 -31.56
CA ALA A 530 -19.72 19.81 -31.97
C ALA A 530 -19.92 21.32 -32.19
N ASN A 531 -18.85 22.14 -32.19
CA ASN A 531 -18.90 23.61 -32.27
C ASN A 531 -19.74 24.30 -31.18
N ALA A 532 -20.00 23.64 -30.06
CA ALA A 532 -20.69 24.18 -28.89
C ALA A 532 -19.68 24.83 -27.92
N LEU A 533 -19.12 25.98 -28.34
CA LEU A 533 -17.96 26.59 -27.68
C LEU A 533 -18.22 27.05 -26.24
N SER A 534 -19.42 27.54 -25.92
CA SER A 534 -19.78 27.97 -24.56
C SER A 534 -19.75 26.80 -23.58
N GLN A 535 -20.33 25.66 -23.96
CA GLN A 535 -20.34 24.44 -23.16
C GLN A 535 -18.93 23.87 -23.05
N ALA A 536 -18.15 23.90 -24.14
CA ALA A 536 -16.76 23.47 -24.12
C ALA A 536 -15.94 24.27 -23.10
N GLU A 537 -16.11 25.59 -23.03
CA GLU A 537 -15.45 26.46 -22.06
C GLU A 537 -15.90 26.19 -20.62
N GLU A 538 -17.21 25.99 -20.40
CA GLU A 538 -17.75 25.65 -19.08
C GLU A 538 -17.13 24.34 -18.54
N TYR A 539 -17.13 23.30 -19.36
CA TYR A 539 -16.54 22.01 -18.95
C TYR A 539 -15.02 22.08 -18.82
N GLN A 540 -14.34 22.95 -19.57
CA GLN A 540 -12.90 23.20 -19.38
C GLN A 540 -12.61 23.85 -18.02
N LYS A 541 -13.46 24.77 -17.56
CA LYS A 541 -13.38 25.34 -16.19
C LYS A 541 -13.60 24.25 -15.13
N LYS A 542 -14.61 23.38 -15.33
CA LYS A 542 -14.86 22.22 -14.45
C LYS A 542 -13.69 21.24 -14.42
N THR A 543 -13.02 21.01 -15.55
CA THR A 543 -11.79 20.21 -15.61
C THR A 543 -10.70 20.78 -14.72
N LEU A 544 -10.38 22.07 -14.86
CA LEU A 544 -9.34 22.71 -14.04
C LEU A 544 -9.71 22.72 -12.55
N TRP A 545 -10.98 22.94 -12.22
CA TRP A 545 -11.47 22.81 -10.85
C TRP A 545 -11.23 21.41 -10.28
N ALA A 546 -11.64 20.35 -11.00
CA ALA A 546 -11.48 18.98 -10.54
C ALA A 546 -10.00 18.56 -10.40
N TYR A 547 -9.13 19.04 -11.29
CA TYR A 547 -7.68 18.85 -11.16
C TYR A 547 -7.09 19.58 -9.94
N ASN A 548 -7.55 20.78 -9.63
CA ASN A 548 -7.14 21.48 -8.41
C ASN A 548 -7.62 20.74 -7.14
N GLU A 549 -8.85 20.21 -7.14
CA GLU A 549 -9.34 19.37 -6.04
C GLU A 549 -8.52 18.08 -5.88
N ALA A 550 -8.06 17.49 -6.99
CA ALA A 550 -7.20 16.32 -6.97
C ALA A 550 -5.81 16.64 -6.38
N ILE A 551 -5.18 17.75 -6.79
CA ILE A 551 -3.91 18.22 -6.23
C ILE A 551 -4.05 18.57 -4.75
N ALA A 552 -5.17 19.18 -4.35
CA ALA A 552 -5.45 19.49 -2.96
C ALA A 552 -5.57 18.25 -2.07
N ALA A 553 -6.02 17.13 -2.63
CA ALA A 553 -6.07 15.84 -1.95
C ALA A 553 -4.69 15.15 -1.92
N ASN A 554 -3.97 15.11 -3.04
CA ASN A 554 -2.61 14.62 -3.12
C ASN A 554 -1.85 15.25 -4.31
N PRO A 555 -0.80 16.05 -4.06
CA PRO A 555 -0.07 16.80 -5.08
C PRO A 555 1.02 15.98 -5.80
N GLY A 556 1.14 14.68 -5.53
CA GLY A 556 2.23 13.81 -6.01
C GLY A 556 2.03 13.20 -7.40
N TYR A 557 1.00 13.61 -8.15
CA TYR A 557 0.65 13.04 -9.46
C TYR A 557 1.07 13.96 -10.61
N ASP A 558 2.08 13.56 -11.39
CA ASP A 558 2.59 14.33 -12.53
C ASP A 558 1.56 14.51 -13.65
N GLU A 559 0.71 13.50 -13.84
CA GLU A 559 -0.28 13.45 -14.91
C GLU A 559 -1.30 14.60 -14.78
N ILE A 560 -1.61 15.01 -13.54
CA ILE A 560 -2.53 16.13 -13.27
C ILE A 560 -1.92 17.45 -13.72
N TYR A 561 -0.67 17.73 -13.35
CA TYR A 561 0.04 18.93 -13.78
C TYR A 561 0.23 18.94 -15.30
N PHE A 562 0.56 17.80 -15.92
CA PHE A 562 0.67 17.69 -17.37
C PHE A 562 -0.65 18.05 -18.08
N ASN A 563 -1.78 17.53 -17.60
CA ASN A 563 -3.09 17.81 -18.18
C ASN A 563 -3.48 19.28 -18.00
N MET A 564 -3.25 19.86 -16.81
CA MET A 564 -3.46 21.29 -16.56
C MET A 564 -2.58 22.15 -17.47
N ALA A 565 -1.29 21.81 -17.62
CA ALA A 565 -0.36 22.52 -18.49
C ALA A 565 -0.86 22.54 -19.95
N THR A 566 -1.36 21.41 -20.43
CA THR A 566 -1.90 21.28 -21.78
C THR A 566 -3.12 22.17 -22.00
N ILE A 567 -4.01 22.26 -21.00
CA ILE A 567 -5.17 23.16 -21.03
C ILE A 567 -4.74 24.63 -21.07
N HIS A 568 -3.80 25.03 -20.21
CA HIS A 568 -3.28 26.39 -20.18
C HIS A 568 -2.53 26.75 -21.47
N ALA A 569 -1.78 25.81 -22.06
CA ALA A 569 -1.11 25.99 -23.34
C ALA A 569 -2.10 26.23 -24.49
N GLN A 570 -3.22 25.48 -24.53
CA GLN A 570 -4.31 25.70 -25.50
C GLN A 570 -4.94 27.09 -25.36
N LYS A 571 -5.02 27.61 -24.13
CA LYS A 571 -5.49 28.97 -23.83
C LYS A 571 -4.44 30.06 -24.07
N LYS A 572 -3.23 29.68 -24.51
CA LYS A 572 -2.05 30.57 -24.66
C LYS A 572 -1.59 31.23 -23.35
N GLU A 573 -1.96 30.65 -22.21
CA GLU A 573 -1.50 31.04 -20.88
C GLU A 573 -0.14 30.38 -20.61
N PHE A 574 0.87 30.74 -21.40
CA PHE A 574 2.14 30.02 -21.47
C PHE A 574 2.93 30.01 -20.16
N ASP A 575 2.89 31.06 -19.36
CA ASP A 575 3.60 31.10 -18.07
C ASP A 575 3.07 30.03 -17.11
N VAL A 576 1.74 29.90 -17.02
CA VAL A 576 1.07 28.90 -16.18
C VAL A 576 1.31 27.48 -16.73
N ALA A 577 1.29 27.33 -18.06
CA ALA A 577 1.59 26.05 -18.71
C ALA A 577 3.03 25.60 -18.45
N VAL A 578 4.00 26.51 -18.57
CA VAL A 578 5.43 26.25 -18.30
C VAL A 578 5.64 25.82 -16.85
N ASP A 579 5.02 26.50 -15.89
CA ASP A 579 5.11 26.13 -14.47
C ASP A 579 4.56 24.70 -14.22
N ASN A 580 3.38 24.40 -14.76
CA ASN A 580 2.78 23.06 -14.62
C ASN A 580 3.59 21.97 -15.33
N TYR A 581 4.11 22.21 -16.54
CA TYR A 581 5.00 21.25 -17.20
C TYR A 581 6.29 21.02 -16.39
N LYS A 582 6.89 22.07 -15.84
CA LYS A 582 8.08 21.93 -14.96
C LYS A 582 7.76 21.08 -13.74
N LYS A 583 6.61 21.27 -13.11
CA LYS A 583 6.11 20.45 -11.98
C LYS A 583 5.92 18.98 -12.37
N ALA A 584 5.27 18.72 -13.52
CA ALA A 584 5.10 17.37 -14.05
C ALA A 584 6.45 16.67 -14.30
N ILE A 585 7.39 17.35 -14.97
CA ILE A 585 8.73 16.84 -15.28
C ILE A 585 9.59 16.66 -14.03
N PHE A 586 9.37 17.47 -12.99
CA PHE A 586 10.04 17.31 -11.71
C PHE A 586 9.59 16.04 -11.00
N ILE A 587 8.28 15.78 -10.93
CA ILE A 587 7.74 14.56 -10.31
C ILE A 587 8.08 13.32 -11.15
N ASN A 588 7.92 13.42 -12.47
CA ASN A 588 8.21 12.34 -13.41
C ASN A 588 9.20 12.80 -14.48
N PRO A 589 10.50 12.54 -14.24
CA PRO A 589 11.56 12.85 -15.18
C PRO A 589 11.48 12.23 -16.58
N PHE A 590 10.63 11.22 -16.75
CA PHE A 590 10.46 10.44 -17.98
C PHE A 590 9.15 10.73 -18.71
N SER A 591 8.35 11.70 -18.24
CA SER A 591 7.13 12.11 -18.93
C SER A 591 7.48 12.80 -20.26
N LEU A 592 7.59 11.99 -21.33
CA LEU A 592 7.99 12.49 -22.65
C LEU A 592 6.99 13.52 -23.17
N ASP A 593 5.70 13.33 -22.91
CA ASP A 593 4.64 14.27 -23.32
C ASP A 593 4.82 15.64 -22.63
N ALA A 594 5.14 15.66 -21.34
CA ALA A 594 5.41 16.91 -20.63
C ALA A 594 6.69 17.60 -21.12
N ILE A 595 7.75 16.83 -21.37
CA ILE A 595 9.02 17.32 -21.91
C ILE A 595 8.81 17.93 -23.30
N MET A 596 8.09 17.22 -24.18
CA MET A 596 7.71 17.68 -25.52
C MET A 596 6.87 18.97 -25.45
N GLY A 597 5.83 18.99 -24.61
CA GLY A 597 4.96 20.15 -24.42
C GLY A 597 5.74 21.39 -23.98
N LEU A 598 6.62 21.24 -22.99
CA LEU A 598 7.48 22.33 -22.52
C LEU A 598 8.47 22.81 -23.61
N GLY A 599 9.11 21.88 -24.31
CA GLY A 599 10.04 22.19 -25.40
C GLY A 599 9.35 22.96 -26.52
N ASN A 600 8.13 22.56 -26.89
CA ASN A 600 7.34 23.21 -27.92
C ASN A 600 6.97 24.65 -27.53
N ILE A 601 6.59 24.89 -26.26
CA ILE A 601 6.32 26.25 -25.77
C ILE A 601 7.58 27.11 -25.82
N TYR A 602 8.74 26.58 -25.42
CA TYR A 602 9.99 27.32 -25.51
C TYR A 602 10.39 27.65 -26.94
N LEU A 603 10.22 26.73 -27.90
CA LEU A 603 10.43 27.01 -29.32
C LEU A 603 9.48 28.11 -29.83
N PHE A 604 8.19 27.98 -29.53
CA PHE A 604 7.18 28.95 -29.93
C PHE A 604 7.45 30.34 -29.36
N SER A 605 7.99 30.40 -28.15
CA SER A 605 8.30 31.63 -27.43
C SER A 605 9.73 32.14 -27.67
N ASN A 606 10.46 31.55 -28.63
CA ASN A 606 11.86 31.87 -28.96
C ASN A 606 12.89 31.72 -27.82
N TYR A 607 12.57 30.93 -26.79
CA TYR A 607 13.49 30.56 -25.70
C TYR A 607 14.37 29.37 -26.11
N PHE A 608 15.23 29.56 -27.12
CA PHE A 608 15.94 28.48 -27.79
C PHE A 608 16.95 27.74 -26.91
N GLU A 609 17.68 28.42 -26.01
CA GLU A 609 18.61 27.75 -25.10
C GLU A 609 17.86 26.83 -24.10
N GLN A 610 16.71 27.27 -23.59
CA GLN A 610 15.86 26.45 -22.74
C GLN A 610 15.26 25.27 -23.51
N ALA A 611 14.85 25.49 -24.76
CA ALA A 611 14.37 24.43 -25.65
C ALA A 611 15.46 23.36 -25.89
N ILE A 612 16.70 23.77 -26.17
CA ILE A 612 17.85 22.86 -26.33
C ILE A 612 18.01 21.98 -25.08
N ASN A 613 18.01 22.57 -23.88
CA ASN A 613 18.18 21.82 -22.64
C ASN A 613 17.07 20.75 -22.48
N ILE A 614 15.82 21.14 -22.69
CA ILE A 614 14.67 20.23 -22.59
C ILE A 614 14.71 19.13 -23.66
N TYR A 615 14.99 19.44 -24.92
CA TYR A 615 15.05 18.42 -25.97
C TYR A 615 16.28 17.51 -25.85
N ARG A 616 17.42 18.00 -25.35
CA ARG A 616 18.56 17.14 -25.00
C ARG A 616 18.21 16.11 -23.94
N ARG A 617 17.35 16.46 -22.98
CA ARG A 617 16.80 15.49 -22.04
C ARG A 617 15.83 14.53 -22.73
N ALA A 618 14.99 15.02 -23.63
CA ALA A 618 14.06 14.22 -24.40
C ALA A 618 14.76 13.13 -25.24
N THR A 619 15.94 13.43 -25.81
CA THR A 619 16.74 12.43 -26.56
C THR A 619 17.31 11.33 -25.66
N PHE A 620 17.52 11.60 -24.37
CA PHE A 620 17.88 10.55 -23.41
C PHE A 620 16.69 9.65 -23.06
N VAL A 621 15.49 10.24 -22.89
CA VAL A 621 14.27 9.49 -22.56
C VAL A 621 13.79 8.62 -23.73
N ASN A 622 13.81 9.17 -24.95
CA ASN A 622 13.42 8.43 -26.16
C ASN A 622 14.37 8.77 -27.33
N PRO A 623 15.54 8.12 -27.41
CA PRO A 623 16.55 8.39 -28.43
C PRO A 623 16.10 8.04 -29.86
N LYS A 624 15.04 7.22 -30.01
CA LYS A 624 14.53 6.77 -31.33
C LYS A 624 13.35 7.62 -31.83
N ASN A 625 13.08 8.76 -31.21
CA ASN A 625 12.04 9.67 -31.68
C ASN A 625 12.64 10.75 -32.61
N LYS A 626 12.32 10.67 -33.91
CA LYS A 626 12.80 11.59 -34.95
C LYS A 626 12.37 13.05 -34.72
N ASP A 627 11.18 13.28 -34.18
CA ASP A 627 10.65 14.63 -33.96
C ASP A 627 11.45 15.38 -32.90
N ILE A 628 11.91 14.68 -31.86
CA ILE A 628 12.79 15.25 -30.84
C ILE A 628 14.10 15.75 -31.47
N TRP A 629 14.75 14.91 -32.28
CA TRP A 629 16.00 15.28 -32.93
C TRP A 629 15.82 16.45 -33.91
N ASN A 630 14.73 16.47 -34.66
CA ASN A 630 14.43 17.59 -35.54
C ASN A 630 14.16 18.90 -34.76
N ASN A 631 13.40 18.85 -33.67
CA ASN A 631 13.11 20.04 -32.86
C ASN A 631 14.36 20.55 -32.14
N LEU A 632 15.23 19.66 -31.68
CA LEU A 632 16.55 20.00 -31.14
C LEU A 632 17.42 20.68 -32.20
N GLY A 633 17.47 20.12 -33.42
CA GLY A 633 18.21 20.70 -34.54
C GLY A 633 17.69 22.09 -34.92
N TYR A 634 16.37 22.28 -34.90
CA TYR A 634 15.75 23.58 -35.14
C TYR A 634 16.14 24.62 -34.08
N ALA A 635 16.16 24.22 -32.81
CA ALA A 635 16.60 25.11 -31.72
C ALA A 635 18.08 25.53 -31.90
N TYR A 636 18.96 24.58 -32.26
CA TYR A 636 20.38 24.88 -32.55
C TYR A 636 20.56 25.81 -33.75
N MET A 637 19.81 25.56 -34.84
CA MET A 637 19.83 26.42 -36.02
C MET A 637 19.45 27.86 -35.66
N LYS A 638 18.44 28.06 -34.81
CA LYS A 638 18.00 29.40 -34.38
C LYS A 638 19.04 30.15 -33.54
N LEU A 639 19.99 29.44 -32.94
CA LEU A 639 21.14 30.01 -32.24
C LEU A 639 22.42 30.02 -33.08
N ASN A 640 22.32 29.79 -34.39
CA ASN A 640 23.45 29.70 -35.32
C ASN A 640 24.50 28.62 -34.97
N LYS A 641 24.11 27.61 -34.17
CA LYS A 641 24.94 26.42 -33.88
C LYS A 641 24.76 25.40 -35.00
N THR A 642 25.23 25.75 -36.19
CA THR A 642 24.92 25.05 -37.46
C THR A 642 25.38 23.60 -37.48
N GLU A 643 26.56 23.29 -36.94
CA GLU A 643 27.09 21.91 -36.92
C GLU A 643 26.24 20.99 -36.02
N ASP A 644 25.86 21.47 -34.84
CA ASP A 644 24.96 20.76 -33.93
C ASP A 644 23.58 20.50 -34.57
N ALA A 645 23.05 21.50 -35.28
CA ALA A 645 21.80 21.37 -36.01
C ALA A 645 21.87 20.29 -37.11
N ILE A 646 22.94 20.30 -37.92
CA ILE A 646 23.19 19.28 -38.97
C ILE A 646 23.26 17.88 -38.34
N ASN A 647 23.99 17.72 -37.24
CA ASN A 647 24.12 16.45 -36.55
C ASN A 647 22.77 15.93 -36.04
N CYS A 648 21.93 16.82 -35.49
CA CYS A 648 20.59 16.47 -35.04
C CYS A 648 19.67 16.05 -36.20
N TYR A 649 19.67 16.79 -37.32
CA TYR A 649 18.86 16.43 -38.49
C TYR A 649 19.32 15.11 -39.13
N ARG A 650 20.63 14.85 -39.17
CA ARG A 650 21.16 13.55 -39.61
C ARG A 650 20.67 12.41 -38.73
N LYS A 651 20.72 12.55 -37.40
CA LYS A 651 20.16 11.54 -36.48
C LYS A 651 18.66 11.32 -36.69
N ALA A 652 17.89 12.38 -36.95
CA ALA A 652 16.47 12.23 -37.27
C ALA A 652 16.26 11.39 -38.56
N LEU A 653 17.13 11.57 -39.57
CA LEU A 653 17.12 10.82 -40.82
C LEU A 653 17.71 9.39 -40.70
N GLU A 654 18.63 9.15 -39.78
CA GLU A 654 19.09 7.81 -39.42
C GLU A 654 17.96 6.97 -38.81
N ILE A 655 17.09 7.61 -38.02
CA ILE A 655 15.91 6.99 -37.42
C ILE A 655 14.81 6.78 -38.47
N ASP A 656 14.57 7.79 -39.30
CA ASP A 656 13.60 7.74 -40.41
C ASP A 656 14.14 8.44 -41.67
N PRO A 657 14.68 7.67 -42.63
CA PRO A 657 15.22 8.21 -43.88
C PRO A 657 14.19 8.96 -44.73
N ASN A 658 12.89 8.80 -44.48
CA ASN A 658 11.81 9.46 -45.20
C ASN A 658 11.26 10.68 -44.45
N PHE A 659 11.94 11.16 -43.41
CA PHE A 659 11.48 12.31 -42.65
C PHE A 659 11.70 13.64 -43.39
N ASP A 660 10.70 14.05 -44.19
CA ASP A 660 10.77 15.22 -45.07
C ASP A 660 11.14 16.52 -44.37
N LEU A 661 10.65 16.73 -43.14
CA LEU A 661 10.95 17.95 -42.38
C LEU A 661 12.45 18.09 -42.10
N ALA A 662 13.11 16.99 -41.71
CA ALA A 662 14.55 16.97 -41.48
C ALA A 662 15.35 17.14 -42.78
N LYS A 663 14.91 16.54 -43.90
CA LYS A 663 15.54 16.75 -45.23
C LYS A 663 15.51 18.22 -45.64
N LYS A 664 14.34 18.86 -45.53
CA LYS A 664 14.16 20.28 -45.86
C LYS A 664 15.03 21.18 -44.97
N ASN A 665 15.05 20.92 -43.67
CA ASN A 665 15.87 21.69 -42.73
C ASN A 665 17.37 21.53 -43.01
N LEU A 666 17.83 20.33 -43.34
CA LEU A 666 19.22 20.06 -43.69
C LEU A 666 19.63 20.75 -45.02
N ALA A 667 18.78 20.68 -46.05
CA ALA A 667 19.00 21.35 -47.33
C ALA A 667 19.07 22.88 -47.19
N ASN A 668 18.21 23.46 -46.35
CA ASN A 668 18.22 24.90 -46.05
C ASN A 668 19.51 25.36 -45.36
N LEU A 669 20.18 24.48 -44.60
CA LEU A 669 21.46 24.75 -43.96
C LEU A 669 22.64 24.58 -44.92
N SER A 670 22.60 23.60 -45.83
CA SER A 670 23.66 23.41 -46.83
C SER A 670 23.70 24.54 -47.87
N ASN A 671 22.56 25.16 -48.16
CA ASN A 671 22.44 26.26 -49.12
C ASN A 671 22.82 27.64 -48.55
N LYS A 672 23.19 27.72 -47.26
CA LYS A 672 23.62 28.95 -46.57
C LYS A 672 25.15 29.07 -46.41
N LYS A 673 25.92 28.13 -46.96
CA LYS A 673 27.36 28.28 -47.20
C LYS A 673 27.56 28.97 -48.54
#